data_AF-A0A5P9D235-F1
#
_entry.id   AF-A0A5P9D235-F1
#
_cell.length_a   1.000
_cell.length_b   1.000
_cell.length_c   1.000
_cell.angle_alpha   90.00
_cell.angle_beta   90.00
_cell.angle_gamma   90.00
#
_symmetry.space_group_name_H-M   'P 1'
#
loop_
_entity.id
_entity.type
_entity.pdbx_description
1 polymer ?
#
loop_
_entity_poly.entity_id
_entity_poly.type
_entity_poly.pdbx_seq_one_letter_code
_entity_poly.pdbx_strand_id
1 'polypeptide(L)'
;MTEVVLDCFYRPAENLADARLEFSLTNTGKKTLQSFTLAYSAMTRAAANASLENAEGLTRIANFHELSPPSGFQLEPGKSWNFVVQGLVNPARHRLDGPKSAYITVFGQIIEVLCNDLDTPPDSDTGERRNVPIGMVDLPIHIVPWPQSIGVSAWTDKITAFHLSEGTSEEKAAAAKINGLSKRLFPDAPFPFRFSASANTHALVLRHDVALSDEAYGIEFSDDQAVLSYGGQPGRDYGLTVLAQIAYGAYVDPGTYRFPATGTIADSPRFGWRGTHLDVSRHFRQKNEVLRLLDLLAWGRMNVLQWHLTDDEGWRLEIKAYPELTSSGAKRGPGCQQVGQLGFSSEIYEGSYSQDDVRDIVSHAIDLNIDIVPEIDVPGHSTAVLKTYPKFADQAEPDNSYHSIQGYPNNALNPAMDETYDFLEKVFAEVASLFPSEFIHIGGDEVDVHSWLESPKAQRLMSEENLTGTLELQAYFMGRVRKILAKHGKKLAGWDEVSHGGGIDPDGVLLMAWQKREVTKELIDQGYDVISTPGQHYYLDMVQASGWREPGASWAGVSTPEASYAYEPSDGLDESKLNQLKGVQACIWSEHLTDNALFNHMVFPRIYAVAESGWTSPDRKNWQRFAAASAIFPTL
;
A
#
# COMPACT_ATOMS: atom_id res chain seq x y z
N MET A 1 10.96 -27.62 -16.76
CA MET A 1 12.30 -27.09 -17.10
C MET A 1 12.07 -25.84 -17.89
N THR A 2 12.67 -24.73 -17.51
CA THR A 2 12.60 -23.46 -18.25
C THR A 2 13.15 -23.66 -19.66
N GLU A 3 12.32 -23.39 -20.68
CA GLU A 3 12.69 -23.59 -22.09
C GLU A 3 13.28 -22.33 -22.73
N VAL A 4 13.01 -21.16 -22.15
CA VAL A 4 13.48 -19.87 -22.66
C VAL A 4 13.83 -18.96 -21.49
N VAL A 5 14.97 -18.27 -21.59
CA VAL A 5 15.47 -17.33 -20.57
C VAL A 5 15.72 -15.97 -21.23
N LEU A 6 15.34 -14.88 -20.56
CA LEU A 6 15.59 -13.52 -21.00
C LEU A 6 16.55 -12.83 -20.03
N ASP A 7 17.74 -12.49 -20.54
CA ASP A 7 18.65 -11.56 -19.88
C ASP A 7 18.37 -10.14 -20.37
N CYS A 8 18.48 -9.17 -19.47
CA CYS A 8 18.27 -7.76 -19.77
C CYS A 8 19.38 -6.91 -19.14
N PHE A 9 19.92 -5.97 -19.91
CA PHE A 9 21.00 -5.09 -19.52
C PHE A 9 20.61 -3.63 -19.77
N TYR A 10 20.85 -2.78 -18.78
CA TYR A 10 20.64 -1.35 -18.94
C TYR A 10 21.93 -0.65 -19.38
N ARG A 11 21.81 0.19 -20.41
CA ARG A 11 22.86 1.14 -20.81
C ARG A 11 22.35 2.56 -20.59
N PRO A 12 22.77 3.23 -19.51
CA PRO A 12 22.38 4.61 -19.26
C PRO A 12 23.01 5.55 -20.28
N ALA A 13 22.32 6.66 -20.55
CA ALA A 13 22.81 7.80 -21.31
C ALA A 13 22.31 9.09 -20.68
N GLU A 14 22.94 10.23 -20.99
CA GLU A 14 22.50 11.54 -20.49
C GLU A 14 21.08 11.88 -20.96
N ASN A 15 20.77 11.54 -22.21
CA ASN A 15 19.43 11.69 -22.78
C ASN A 15 18.72 10.34 -22.83
N LEU A 16 17.47 10.29 -22.37
CA LEU A 16 16.65 9.07 -22.42
C LEU A 16 16.39 8.57 -23.84
N ALA A 17 16.45 9.44 -24.85
CA ALA A 17 16.39 9.05 -26.27
C ALA A 17 17.58 8.16 -26.70
N ASP A 18 18.71 8.28 -26.01
CA ASP A 18 19.94 7.52 -26.29
C ASP A 18 20.15 6.36 -25.29
N ALA A 19 19.43 6.38 -24.16
CA ALA A 19 19.43 5.28 -23.20
C ALA A 19 18.77 4.04 -23.83
N ARG A 20 19.26 2.85 -23.47
CA ARG A 20 18.77 1.62 -24.09
C ARG A 20 18.74 0.42 -23.14
N LEU A 21 17.83 -0.50 -23.45
CA LEU A 21 17.80 -1.85 -22.91
C LEU A 21 18.36 -2.80 -23.99
N GLU A 22 19.36 -3.58 -23.61
CA GLU A 22 19.91 -4.66 -24.42
C GLU A 22 19.37 -5.98 -23.88
N PHE A 23 18.87 -6.86 -24.75
CA PHE A 23 18.25 -8.12 -24.36
C PHE A 23 18.96 -9.30 -25.01
N SER A 24 18.96 -10.43 -24.32
CA SER A 24 19.39 -11.73 -24.85
C SER A 24 18.35 -12.79 -24.49
N LEU A 25 17.53 -13.18 -25.48
CA LEU A 25 16.57 -14.27 -25.33
C LEU A 25 17.23 -15.59 -25.73
N THR A 26 17.49 -16.46 -24.76
CA THR A 26 18.19 -17.73 -24.96
C THR A 26 17.22 -18.91 -24.97
N ASN A 27 17.26 -19.73 -26.01
CA ASN A 27 16.52 -20.98 -26.09
C ASN A 27 17.28 -22.09 -25.35
N THR A 28 16.84 -22.43 -24.14
CA THR A 28 17.38 -23.53 -23.33
C THR A 28 16.65 -24.84 -23.57
N GLY A 29 15.61 -24.83 -24.40
CA GLY A 29 14.81 -25.97 -24.80
C GLY A 29 15.49 -26.87 -25.84
N LYS A 30 14.71 -27.78 -26.43
CA LYS A 30 15.19 -28.79 -27.39
C LYS A 30 14.73 -28.56 -28.82
N LYS A 31 13.81 -27.62 -29.04
CA LYS A 31 13.20 -27.34 -30.35
C LYS A 31 13.62 -25.96 -30.82
N THR A 32 13.84 -25.82 -32.12
CA THR A 32 14.03 -24.51 -32.77
C THR A 32 12.75 -23.69 -32.65
N LEU A 33 12.87 -22.44 -32.21
CA LEU A 33 11.76 -21.48 -32.17
C LEU A 33 11.74 -20.69 -33.48
N GLN A 34 10.58 -20.56 -34.10
CA GLN A 34 10.38 -19.87 -35.37
C GLN A 34 9.08 -19.10 -35.31
N SER A 35 8.99 -17.97 -36.04
CA SER A 35 7.76 -17.18 -36.16
C SER A 35 7.11 -16.85 -34.81
N PHE A 36 7.92 -16.38 -33.86
CA PHE A 36 7.47 -16.09 -32.50
C PHE A 36 7.47 -14.58 -32.20
N THR A 37 6.56 -14.15 -31.34
CA THR A 37 6.61 -12.81 -30.71
C THR A 37 7.12 -12.96 -29.28
N LEU A 38 7.80 -11.94 -28.75
CA LEU A 38 8.17 -11.82 -27.34
C LEU A 38 7.33 -10.72 -26.72
N ALA A 39 6.60 -11.08 -25.67
CA ALA A 39 5.88 -10.16 -24.82
C ALA A 39 6.53 -10.14 -23.43
N TYR A 40 6.69 -8.95 -22.84
CA TYR A 40 7.22 -8.78 -21.49
C TYR A 40 6.59 -7.59 -20.79
N SER A 41 6.65 -7.57 -19.46
CA SER A 41 6.29 -6.39 -18.68
C SER A 41 7.46 -5.88 -17.84
N ALA A 42 7.76 -4.58 -17.93
CA ALA A 42 8.87 -3.92 -17.26
C ALA A 42 8.51 -2.48 -16.82
N MET A 43 9.09 -1.99 -15.73
CA MET A 43 8.91 -0.59 -15.29
C MET A 43 9.65 0.39 -16.20
N THR A 44 10.78 -0.03 -16.77
CA THR A 44 11.51 0.74 -17.78
C THR A 44 10.82 0.57 -19.11
N ARG A 45 10.19 1.63 -19.61
CA ARG A 45 9.36 1.58 -20.81
C ARG A 45 10.07 2.15 -22.02
N ALA A 46 9.91 1.49 -23.17
CA ALA A 46 10.20 2.08 -24.47
C ALA A 46 9.36 3.35 -24.71
N ALA A 47 9.97 4.40 -25.26
CA ALA A 47 9.25 5.58 -25.72
C ALA A 47 8.45 5.27 -27.01
N ALA A 48 7.45 6.09 -27.35
CA ALA A 48 6.64 5.90 -28.56
C ALA A 48 7.47 5.94 -29.86
N ASN A 49 8.58 6.69 -29.84
CA ASN A 49 9.54 6.81 -30.94
C ASN A 49 10.81 5.97 -30.72
N ALA A 50 10.77 4.96 -29.85
CA ALA A 50 11.91 4.08 -29.62
C ALA A 50 12.36 3.39 -30.91
N SER A 51 13.67 3.28 -31.10
CA SER A 51 14.28 2.54 -32.20
C SER A 51 14.65 1.13 -31.77
N LEU A 52 14.52 0.17 -32.69
CA LEU A 52 14.86 -1.23 -32.46
C LEU A 52 16.11 -1.62 -33.25
N GLU A 53 16.97 -2.42 -32.64
CA GLU A 53 18.05 -3.13 -33.36
C GLU A 53 17.80 -4.63 -33.29
N ASN A 54 17.87 -5.30 -34.44
CA ASN A 54 17.62 -6.75 -34.56
C ASN A 54 16.26 -7.19 -33.97
N ALA A 55 15.25 -6.31 -34.02
CA ALA A 55 13.86 -6.56 -33.65
C ALA A 55 12.93 -5.69 -34.49
N GLU A 56 11.67 -6.09 -34.61
CA GLU A 56 10.65 -5.42 -35.41
C GLU A 56 9.31 -5.38 -34.66
N GLY A 57 8.45 -4.41 -34.99
CA GLY A 57 7.04 -4.41 -34.57
C GLY A 57 6.81 -4.19 -33.07
N LEU A 58 7.36 -3.12 -32.49
CA LEU A 58 7.13 -2.76 -31.09
C LEU A 58 5.70 -2.25 -30.87
N THR A 59 4.97 -2.92 -29.98
CA THR A 59 3.73 -2.43 -29.37
C THR A 59 3.97 -2.20 -27.88
N ARG A 60 3.41 -1.11 -27.33
CA ARG A 60 3.46 -0.81 -25.90
C ARG A 60 2.10 -0.36 -25.38
N ILE A 61 1.68 -0.94 -24.25
CA ILE A 61 0.54 -0.46 -23.47
C ILE A 61 1.02 -0.38 -22.00
N ALA A 62 1.16 0.83 -21.47
CA ALA A 62 1.75 1.06 -20.14
C ALA A 62 3.10 0.32 -19.96
N ASN A 63 3.16 -0.66 -19.05
CA ASN A 63 4.36 -1.44 -18.74
C ASN A 63 4.48 -2.72 -19.58
N PHE A 64 3.54 -3.01 -20.47
CA PHE A 64 3.58 -4.16 -21.39
C PHE A 64 4.24 -3.78 -22.71
N HIS A 65 5.14 -4.63 -23.18
CA HIS A 65 5.83 -4.53 -24.47
C HIS A 65 5.67 -5.83 -25.24
N GLU A 66 5.42 -5.72 -26.54
CA GLU A 66 5.47 -6.85 -27.47
C GLU A 66 6.29 -6.48 -28.70
N LEU A 67 7.16 -7.39 -29.14
CA LEU A 67 8.01 -7.22 -30.32
C LEU A 67 8.36 -8.57 -30.94
N SER A 68 8.90 -8.54 -32.16
CA SER A 68 9.26 -9.73 -32.93
C SER A 68 10.73 -9.73 -33.34
N PRO A 69 11.36 -10.90 -33.53
CA PRO A 69 12.62 -10.98 -34.25
C PRO A 69 12.43 -10.63 -35.73
N PRO A 70 13.52 -10.34 -36.46
CA PRO A 70 13.43 -10.06 -37.89
C PRO A 70 12.76 -11.21 -38.65
N SER A 71 12.06 -10.88 -39.73
CA SER A 71 11.34 -11.88 -40.52
C SER A 71 12.24 -13.04 -40.97
N GLY A 72 11.77 -14.27 -40.73
CA GLY A 72 12.51 -15.50 -41.06
C GLY A 72 13.57 -15.92 -40.03
N PHE A 73 13.76 -15.16 -38.95
CA PHE A 73 14.66 -15.54 -37.86
C PHE A 73 14.23 -16.85 -37.20
N GLN A 74 15.22 -17.65 -36.80
CA GLN A 74 15.05 -18.91 -36.10
C GLN A 74 16.01 -18.97 -34.92
N LEU A 75 15.49 -19.35 -33.76
CA LEU A 75 16.27 -19.47 -32.52
C LEU A 75 16.52 -20.95 -32.21
N GLU A 76 17.69 -21.44 -32.61
CA GLU A 76 18.13 -22.81 -32.37
C GLU A 76 18.37 -23.10 -30.87
N PRO A 77 18.23 -24.37 -30.42
CA PRO A 77 18.61 -24.78 -29.07
C PRO A 77 20.03 -24.35 -28.70
N GLY A 78 20.18 -23.73 -27.53
CA GLY A 78 21.45 -23.22 -27.00
C GLY A 78 21.95 -21.93 -27.68
N LYS A 79 21.14 -21.28 -28.51
CA LYS A 79 21.44 -19.97 -29.12
C LYS A 79 20.60 -18.87 -28.48
N SER A 80 21.05 -17.64 -28.70
CA SER A 80 20.42 -16.42 -28.18
C SER A 80 20.07 -15.47 -29.31
N TRP A 81 18.90 -14.83 -29.18
CA TRP A 81 18.50 -13.69 -29.97
C TRP A 81 18.82 -12.43 -29.17
N ASN A 82 19.77 -11.65 -29.67
CA ASN A 82 20.18 -10.39 -29.04
C ASN A 82 19.51 -9.22 -29.78
N PHE A 83 18.84 -8.34 -29.06
CA PHE A 83 18.19 -7.17 -29.64
C PHE A 83 18.25 -5.97 -28.69
N VAL A 84 17.99 -4.79 -29.23
CA VAL A 84 18.07 -3.52 -28.49
C VAL A 84 16.78 -2.74 -28.63
N VAL A 85 16.35 -2.14 -27.52
CA VAL A 85 15.32 -1.10 -27.48
C VAL A 85 15.99 0.19 -27.01
N GLN A 86 16.16 1.15 -27.91
CA GLN A 86 16.75 2.45 -27.62
C GLN A 86 15.69 3.55 -27.64
N GLY A 87 15.76 4.47 -26.68
CA GLY A 87 14.75 5.49 -26.45
C GLY A 87 13.76 5.03 -25.40
N LEU A 88 13.97 5.51 -24.16
CA LEU A 88 13.19 5.10 -22.99
C LEU A 88 12.36 6.28 -22.46
N VAL A 89 11.25 5.99 -21.78
CA VAL A 89 10.41 7.01 -21.11
C VAL A 89 11.00 7.40 -19.76
N ASN A 90 11.68 6.46 -19.11
CA ASN A 90 12.26 6.62 -17.78
C ASN A 90 13.59 5.86 -17.68
N PRO A 91 14.54 6.34 -16.85
CA PRO A 91 15.76 5.59 -16.56
C PRO A 91 15.47 4.40 -15.64
N ALA A 92 16.25 3.33 -15.77
CA ALA A 92 16.29 2.28 -14.76
C ALA A 92 17.19 2.71 -13.59
N ARG A 93 16.74 2.43 -12.37
CA ARG A 93 17.40 2.80 -11.11
C ARG A 93 17.81 1.59 -10.30
N HIS A 94 17.13 0.46 -10.48
CA HIS A 94 17.37 -0.77 -9.73
C HIS A 94 17.05 -2.02 -10.54
N ARG A 95 17.49 -3.17 -10.02
CA ARG A 95 17.37 -4.48 -10.66
C ARG A 95 15.94 -4.88 -11.04
N LEU A 96 14.92 -4.36 -10.34
CA LEU A 96 13.51 -4.67 -10.57
C LEU A 96 12.83 -3.77 -11.62
N ASP A 97 13.57 -2.88 -12.27
CA ASP A 97 13.01 -2.03 -13.34
C ASP A 97 12.99 -2.69 -14.71
N GLY A 98 13.70 -3.82 -14.87
CA GLY A 98 13.67 -4.64 -16.06
C GLY A 98 12.41 -5.51 -16.15
N PRO A 99 12.41 -6.49 -17.09
CA PRO A 99 11.32 -7.44 -17.25
C PRO A 99 11.03 -8.24 -15.97
N LYS A 100 9.79 -8.15 -15.47
CA LYS A 100 9.31 -8.92 -14.31
C LYS A 100 8.72 -10.27 -14.70
N SER A 101 8.16 -10.33 -15.91
CA SER A 101 7.62 -11.55 -16.51
C SER A 101 7.63 -11.40 -18.02
N ALA A 102 7.73 -12.52 -18.73
CA ALA A 102 7.71 -12.55 -20.17
C ALA A 102 7.16 -13.88 -20.69
N TYR A 103 6.72 -13.88 -21.94
CA TYR A 103 6.39 -15.08 -22.69
C TYR A 103 6.68 -14.89 -24.17
N ILE A 104 6.85 -16.00 -24.87
CA ILE A 104 6.79 -16.00 -26.33
C ILE A 104 5.52 -16.68 -26.81
N THR A 105 5.01 -16.22 -27.96
CA THR A 105 3.92 -16.89 -28.66
C THR A 105 4.46 -17.63 -29.88
N VAL A 106 4.37 -18.96 -29.90
CA VAL A 106 4.82 -19.80 -31.03
C VAL A 106 3.61 -20.54 -31.59
N PHE A 107 3.21 -20.23 -32.82
CA PHE A 107 2.00 -20.79 -33.45
C PHE A 107 0.74 -20.69 -32.56
N GLY A 108 0.59 -19.57 -31.85
CA GLY A 108 -0.52 -19.33 -30.93
C GLY A 108 -0.39 -20.02 -29.56
N GLN A 109 0.69 -20.76 -29.30
CA GLN A 109 0.99 -21.32 -27.98
C GLN A 109 1.88 -20.40 -27.18
N ILE A 110 1.52 -20.20 -25.92
CA ILE A 110 2.28 -19.40 -24.97
C ILE A 110 3.35 -20.29 -24.33
N ILE A 111 4.59 -19.82 -24.39
CA ILE A 111 5.72 -20.42 -23.68
C ILE A 111 6.26 -19.36 -22.73
N GLU A 112 6.17 -19.63 -21.43
CA GLU A 112 6.72 -18.76 -20.40
C GLU A 112 8.23 -18.58 -20.58
N VAL A 113 8.68 -17.35 -20.39
CA VAL A 113 10.09 -16.96 -20.43
C VAL A 113 10.51 -16.59 -19.02
N LEU A 114 11.57 -17.24 -18.52
CA LEU A 114 12.18 -16.85 -17.26
C LEU A 114 12.97 -15.56 -17.45
N CYS A 115 12.59 -14.50 -16.76
CA CYS A 115 13.33 -13.25 -16.74
C CYS A 115 14.39 -13.27 -15.65
N ASN A 116 15.64 -12.96 -16.01
CA ASN A 116 16.62 -12.53 -15.02
C ASN A 116 16.37 -11.05 -14.67
N ASP A 117 16.78 -10.68 -13.47
CA ASP A 117 16.78 -9.27 -13.04
C ASP A 117 17.61 -8.42 -14.00
N LEU A 118 17.29 -7.12 -14.06
CA LEU A 118 18.07 -6.16 -14.82
C LEU A 118 19.50 -6.09 -14.31
N ASP A 119 20.45 -6.41 -15.19
CA ASP A 119 21.87 -6.45 -14.83
C ASP A 119 22.36 -5.07 -14.39
N THR A 120 23.32 -5.08 -13.46
CA THR A 120 23.93 -3.84 -12.97
C THR A 120 24.75 -3.20 -14.09
N PRO A 121 24.58 -1.89 -14.38
CA PRO A 121 25.39 -1.26 -15.41
C PRO A 121 26.89 -1.38 -15.07
N PRO A 122 27.79 -1.57 -16.05
CA PRO A 122 29.21 -1.93 -15.83
C PRO A 122 30.03 -0.99 -14.92
N ASP A 123 29.57 0.25 -14.72
CA ASP A 123 30.22 1.28 -13.90
C ASP A 123 29.35 1.76 -12.72
N SER A 124 28.22 1.09 -12.45
CA SER A 124 27.36 1.44 -11.30
C SER A 124 27.90 0.86 -10.01
N ASP A 125 27.95 1.68 -8.97
CA ASP A 125 28.11 1.17 -7.61
C ASP A 125 26.90 0.29 -7.30
N THR A 126 27.14 -0.97 -6.89
CA THR A 126 26.05 -1.81 -6.37
C THR A 126 25.41 -1.23 -5.11
N GLY A 127 26.07 -0.21 -4.52
CA GLY A 127 25.61 0.72 -3.51
C GLY A 127 25.27 0.08 -2.17
N GLU A 128 24.67 0.88 -1.31
CA GLU A 128 24.24 0.44 0.00
C GLU A 128 23.03 -0.49 -0.10
N ARG A 129 22.96 -1.44 0.82
CA ARG A 129 21.75 -2.25 1.03
C ARG A 129 20.97 -1.74 2.22
N ARG A 130 19.69 -2.14 2.30
CA ARG A 130 18.86 -1.94 3.48
C ARG A 130 19.65 -2.33 4.73
N ASN A 131 19.72 -1.41 5.70
CA ASN A 131 20.38 -1.63 6.97
C ASN A 131 19.43 -1.31 8.12
N VAL A 132 19.28 -2.27 9.04
CA VAL A 132 18.69 -2.05 10.37
C VAL A 132 19.75 -2.57 11.35
N PRO A 133 20.41 -1.69 12.12
CA PRO A 133 21.49 -2.12 13.00
C PRO A 133 20.96 -3.00 14.13
N ILE A 134 21.86 -3.76 14.77
CA ILE A 134 21.56 -4.35 16.08
C ILE A 134 21.38 -3.20 17.05
N GLY A 135 20.14 -2.96 17.47
CA GLY A 135 19.80 -1.87 18.36
C GLY A 135 20.19 -2.12 19.83
N MET A 136 19.86 -1.16 20.69
CA MET A 136 20.07 -1.23 22.14
C MET A 136 18.79 -0.82 22.87
N VAL A 137 18.51 -1.47 24.00
CA VAL A 137 17.36 -1.15 24.85
C VAL A 137 17.82 -0.51 26.16
N ASP A 138 17.19 0.60 26.53
CA ASP A 138 17.46 1.27 27.82
C ASP A 138 16.65 0.65 28.97
N LEU A 139 15.50 0.06 28.64
CA LEU A 139 14.66 -0.72 29.55
C LEU A 139 14.45 -2.11 28.93
N PRO A 140 14.57 -3.20 29.70
CA PRO A 140 14.40 -4.56 29.19
C PRO A 140 12.92 -4.90 28.99
N ILE A 141 12.21 -4.17 28.15
CA ILE A 141 10.77 -4.33 27.90
C ILE A 141 10.47 -4.17 26.41
N HIS A 142 9.67 -5.10 25.86
CA HIS A 142 9.24 -5.05 24.47
C HIS A 142 7.86 -4.39 24.38
N ILE A 143 7.80 -3.20 23.78
CA ILE A 143 6.56 -2.49 23.47
C ILE A 143 6.75 -1.75 22.13
N VAL A 144 5.77 -1.86 21.25
CA VAL A 144 5.68 -1.07 20.00
C VAL A 144 4.21 -0.72 19.71
N PRO A 145 3.86 0.53 19.45
CA PRO A 145 4.61 1.75 19.69
C PRO A 145 5.05 1.94 21.14
N TRP A 146 6.08 2.73 21.38
CA TRP A 146 6.49 3.12 22.73
C TRP A 146 5.45 3.99 23.46
N PRO A 147 5.21 3.80 24.77
CA PRO A 147 4.19 4.58 25.48
C PRO A 147 4.62 6.02 25.77
N GLN A 148 3.65 6.91 26.00
CA GLN A 148 3.91 8.30 26.42
C GLN A 148 4.74 8.35 27.71
N SER A 149 4.35 7.58 28.72
CA SER A 149 5.03 7.52 30.01
C SER A 149 5.27 6.08 30.45
N ILE A 150 6.48 5.83 30.94
CA ILE A 150 6.89 4.56 31.54
C ILE A 150 7.86 4.82 32.69
N GLY A 151 7.59 4.21 33.84
CA GLY A 151 8.35 4.33 35.07
C GLY A 151 8.49 2.98 35.79
N VAL A 152 8.98 1.96 35.07
CA VAL A 152 9.26 0.63 35.65
C VAL A 152 10.58 0.65 36.40
N SER A 153 10.57 0.15 37.64
CA SER A 153 11.71 0.21 38.56
C SER A 153 12.27 -1.15 38.98
N ALA A 154 11.51 -2.22 38.80
CA ALA A 154 11.97 -3.59 39.06
C ALA A 154 11.46 -4.57 37.99
N TRP A 155 12.17 -5.70 37.84
CA TRP A 155 11.96 -6.69 36.77
C TRP A 155 11.97 -8.12 37.31
N THR A 156 11.30 -9.04 36.63
CA THR A 156 11.21 -10.46 37.01
C THR A 156 11.27 -11.39 35.80
N ASP A 157 11.86 -12.57 36.00
CA ASP A 157 11.94 -13.65 35.01
C ASP A 157 11.06 -14.86 35.40
N LYS A 158 10.31 -14.73 36.50
CA LYS A 158 9.46 -15.82 37.04
C LYS A 158 8.07 -15.85 36.41
N ILE A 159 7.70 -14.80 35.69
CA ILE A 159 6.39 -14.62 35.09
C ILE A 159 6.44 -14.99 33.63
N THR A 160 5.39 -15.66 33.16
CA THR A 160 5.26 -16.09 31.75
C THR A 160 3.95 -15.63 31.10
N ALA A 161 2.98 -15.20 31.90
CA ALA A 161 1.66 -14.76 31.44
C ALA A 161 0.93 -13.97 32.55
N PHE A 162 -0.17 -13.33 32.19
CA PHE A 162 -1.09 -12.64 33.08
C PHE A 162 -2.31 -13.51 33.39
N HIS A 163 -2.76 -13.51 34.65
CA HIS A 163 -3.93 -14.25 35.10
C HIS A 163 -5.08 -13.30 35.43
N LEU A 164 -6.11 -13.34 34.58
CA LEU A 164 -7.35 -12.60 34.77
C LEU A 164 -8.36 -13.49 35.51
N SER A 165 -8.30 -13.46 36.84
CA SER A 165 -9.19 -14.22 37.72
C SER A 165 -10.57 -13.57 37.83
N GLU A 166 -10.57 -12.27 38.14
CA GLU A 166 -11.72 -11.39 38.28
C GLU A 166 -11.96 -10.59 36.98
N GLY A 167 -13.11 -9.93 36.85
CA GLY A 167 -13.49 -9.16 35.66
C GLY A 167 -14.79 -9.63 35.00
N THR A 168 -15.40 -8.74 34.25
CA THR A 168 -16.66 -8.98 33.54
C THR A 168 -16.49 -9.98 32.40
N SER A 169 -17.60 -10.50 31.87
CA SER A 169 -17.58 -11.35 30.67
C SER A 169 -16.96 -10.63 29.46
N GLU A 170 -17.19 -9.33 29.33
CA GLU A 170 -16.64 -8.49 28.26
C GLU A 170 -15.12 -8.32 28.39
N GLU A 171 -14.62 -8.12 29.61
CA GLU A 171 -13.19 -8.01 29.89
C GLU A 171 -12.45 -9.33 29.62
N LYS A 172 -13.05 -10.45 30.00
CA LYS A 172 -12.50 -11.79 29.69
C LYS A 172 -12.54 -12.07 28.19
N ALA A 173 -13.60 -11.65 27.49
CA ALA A 173 -13.69 -11.74 26.04
C ALA A 173 -12.61 -10.89 25.35
N ALA A 174 -12.33 -9.68 25.84
CA ALA A 174 -11.24 -8.85 25.32
C ALA A 174 -9.86 -9.50 25.51
N ALA A 175 -9.56 -10.05 26.68
CA ALA A 175 -8.32 -10.79 26.89
C ALA A 175 -8.23 -12.05 26.00
N ALA A 176 -9.35 -12.76 25.79
CA ALA A 176 -9.42 -13.90 24.87
C ALA A 176 -9.21 -13.49 23.40
N LYS A 177 -9.72 -12.32 23.02
CA LYS A 177 -9.50 -11.72 21.69
C LYS A 177 -8.01 -11.47 21.45
N ILE A 178 -7.30 -10.87 22.42
CA ILE A 178 -5.84 -10.66 22.31
C ILE A 178 -5.07 -11.98 22.33
N ASN A 179 -5.50 -13.00 23.08
CA ASN A 179 -4.95 -14.36 22.94
C ASN A 179 -5.10 -14.89 21.50
N GLY A 180 -6.26 -14.68 20.86
CA GLY A 180 -6.50 -15.05 19.47
C GLY A 180 -5.58 -14.32 18.50
N LEU A 181 -5.43 -13.00 18.67
CA LEU A 181 -4.47 -12.19 17.92
C LEU A 181 -3.04 -12.72 18.07
N SER A 182 -2.57 -12.92 19.31
CA SER A 182 -1.24 -13.46 19.58
C SER A 182 -1.02 -14.84 18.95
N LYS A 183 -2.04 -15.71 18.94
CA LYS A 183 -1.92 -17.04 18.29
C LYS A 183 -1.81 -16.95 16.77
N ARG A 184 -2.53 -16.02 16.14
CA ARG A 184 -2.41 -15.80 14.69
C ARG A 184 -1.03 -15.24 14.37
N LEU A 185 -0.54 -14.27 15.14
CA LEU A 185 0.77 -13.64 14.95
C LEU A 185 1.96 -14.57 15.25
N PHE A 186 1.87 -15.32 16.34
CA PHE A 186 2.96 -16.10 16.92
C PHE A 186 2.45 -17.50 17.31
N PRO A 187 2.26 -18.41 16.33
CA PRO A 187 1.63 -19.70 16.58
C PRO A 187 2.39 -20.58 17.58
N ASP A 188 3.69 -20.39 17.75
CA ASP A 188 4.53 -21.17 18.68
C ASP A 188 4.72 -20.49 20.04
N ALA A 189 4.19 -19.29 20.25
CA ALA A 189 4.30 -18.56 21.52
C ALA A 189 3.18 -18.97 22.51
N PRO A 190 3.46 -18.96 23.82
CA PRO A 190 2.42 -19.15 24.84
C PRO A 190 1.43 -17.98 24.83
N PHE A 191 0.18 -18.27 25.22
CA PHE A 191 -0.84 -17.24 25.37
C PHE A 191 -0.50 -16.25 26.50
N PRO A 192 -0.64 -14.94 26.27
CA PRO A 192 -0.36 -13.92 27.28
C PRO A 192 -1.37 -13.91 28.43
N PHE A 193 -2.61 -14.38 28.24
CA PHE A 193 -3.66 -14.35 29.27
C PHE A 193 -4.18 -15.74 29.63
N ARG A 194 -4.38 -15.96 30.94
CA ARG A 194 -4.99 -17.16 31.54
C ARG A 194 -6.23 -16.76 32.35
N PHE A 195 -7.23 -17.64 32.39
CA PHE A 195 -8.48 -17.45 33.15
C PHE A 195 -8.59 -18.38 34.37
N SER A 196 -7.49 -19.05 34.71
CA SER A 196 -7.37 -19.94 35.87
C SER A 196 -5.96 -19.84 36.43
N ALA A 197 -5.83 -20.01 37.73
CA ALA A 197 -4.56 -19.83 38.44
C ALA A 197 -3.49 -20.81 37.96
N SER A 198 -2.25 -20.33 37.85
CA SER A 198 -1.06 -21.14 37.52
C SER A 198 0.13 -20.65 38.34
N ALA A 199 1.06 -21.55 38.66
CA ALA A 199 2.41 -21.12 39.05
C ALA A 199 3.01 -20.36 37.85
N ASN A 200 3.61 -19.19 38.07
CA ASN A 200 4.24 -18.34 37.04
C ASN A 200 3.31 -17.39 36.25
N THR A 201 2.14 -17.05 36.79
CA THR A 201 1.29 -15.96 36.27
C THR A 201 1.27 -14.76 37.21
N HIS A 202 1.27 -13.55 36.64
CA HIS A 202 1.04 -12.31 37.39
C HIS A 202 -0.46 -12.01 37.42
N ALA A 203 -1.05 -11.72 38.58
CA ALA A 203 -2.49 -11.41 38.62
C ALA A 203 -2.77 -10.14 37.81
N LEU A 204 -3.88 -10.11 37.06
CA LEU A 204 -4.31 -8.96 36.27
C LEU A 204 -5.72 -8.56 36.68
N VAL A 205 -5.89 -7.27 36.99
CA VAL A 205 -7.17 -6.66 37.30
C VAL A 205 -7.45 -5.57 36.26
N LEU A 206 -8.66 -5.58 35.71
CA LEU A 206 -9.13 -4.56 34.78
C LEU A 206 -10.05 -3.57 35.51
N ARG A 207 -9.92 -2.27 35.18
CA ARG A 207 -10.71 -1.20 35.77
C ARG A 207 -11.14 -0.21 34.69
N HIS A 208 -12.44 -0.07 34.49
CA HIS A 208 -12.97 1.04 33.70
C HIS A 208 -12.80 2.35 34.49
N ASP A 209 -12.15 3.34 33.90
CA ASP A 209 -11.90 4.66 34.49
C ASP A 209 -12.42 5.74 33.53
N VAL A 210 -13.58 6.31 33.89
CA VAL A 210 -14.26 7.34 33.10
C VAL A 210 -13.51 8.68 33.04
N ALA A 211 -12.44 8.85 33.82
CA ALA A 211 -11.57 10.04 33.72
C ALA A 211 -10.55 9.93 32.57
N LEU A 212 -10.32 8.72 32.04
CA LEU A 212 -9.48 8.51 30.87
C LEU A 212 -10.29 8.72 29.59
N SER A 213 -9.64 9.24 28.54
CA SER A 213 -10.24 9.29 27.20
C SER A 213 -10.40 7.87 26.62
N ASP A 214 -11.24 7.73 25.60
CA ASP A 214 -11.69 6.43 25.06
C ASP A 214 -10.53 5.48 24.67
N GLU A 215 -9.47 6.01 24.06
CA GLU A 215 -8.28 5.25 23.65
C GLU A 215 -7.16 5.21 24.72
N ALA A 216 -7.32 5.91 25.85
CA ALA A 216 -6.29 5.99 26.89
C ALA A 216 -6.36 4.83 27.90
N TYR A 217 -5.19 4.48 28.44
CA TYR A 217 -5.07 3.45 29.46
C TYR A 217 -3.86 3.71 30.38
N GLY A 218 -3.89 3.07 31.55
CA GLY A 218 -2.78 3.04 32.50
C GLY A 218 -2.56 1.62 33.02
N ILE A 219 -1.30 1.24 33.22
CA ILE A 219 -0.91 -0.05 33.78
C ILE A 219 -0.05 0.19 35.02
N GLU A 220 -0.48 -0.32 36.17
CA GLU A 220 0.28 -0.29 37.41
C GLU A 220 0.76 -1.71 37.74
N PHE A 221 2.07 -1.88 37.93
CA PHE A 221 2.68 -3.14 38.35
C PHE A 221 3.09 -3.06 39.82
N SER A 222 2.72 -4.09 40.55
CA SER A 222 3.12 -4.36 41.94
C SER A 222 3.55 -5.83 42.07
N ASP A 223 4.19 -6.18 43.19
CA ASP A 223 4.72 -7.53 43.42
C ASP A 223 3.66 -8.64 43.24
N ASP A 224 2.41 -8.35 43.58
CA ASP A 224 1.31 -9.34 43.58
C ASP A 224 0.41 -9.26 42.34
N GLN A 225 0.28 -8.08 41.71
CA GLN A 225 -0.66 -7.86 40.60
C GLN A 225 -0.27 -6.74 39.64
N ALA A 226 -0.88 -6.76 38.46
CA ALA A 226 -0.93 -5.69 37.49
C ALA A 226 -2.38 -5.16 37.42
N VAL A 227 -2.56 -3.85 37.37
CA VAL A 227 -3.87 -3.19 37.21
C VAL A 227 -3.89 -2.44 35.90
N LEU A 228 -4.80 -2.81 34.98
CA LEU A 228 -5.07 -2.09 33.74
C LEU A 228 -6.32 -1.22 33.90
N SER A 229 -6.11 0.09 34.00
CA SER A 229 -7.18 1.10 33.94
C SER A 229 -7.39 1.56 32.50
N TYR A 230 -8.62 1.71 32.03
CA TYR A 230 -8.93 2.09 30.64
C TYR A 230 -10.13 3.03 30.53
N GLY A 231 -10.14 3.93 29.55
CA GLY A 231 -11.25 4.86 29.33
C GLY A 231 -12.41 4.29 28.51
N GLY A 232 -12.09 3.50 27.48
CA GLY A 232 -13.07 2.86 26.59
C GLY A 232 -12.63 1.48 26.11
N GLN A 233 -13.41 0.88 25.22
CA GLN A 233 -13.08 -0.43 24.63
C GLN A 233 -11.73 -0.40 23.89
N PRO A 234 -11.41 0.61 23.04
CA PRO A 234 -10.10 0.69 22.41
C PRO A 234 -8.96 0.78 23.43
N GLY A 235 -9.08 1.65 24.45
CA GLY A 235 -8.08 1.76 25.52
C GLY A 235 -7.82 0.44 26.26
N ARG A 236 -8.89 -0.33 26.54
CA ARG A 236 -8.78 -1.67 27.14
C ARG A 236 -7.97 -2.61 26.26
N ASP A 237 -8.32 -2.68 24.98
CA ASP A 237 -7.70 -3.60 24.04
C ASP A 237 -6.24 -3.22 23.77
N TYR A 238 -5.92 -1.93 23.65
CA TYR A 238 -4.54 -1.44 23.52
C TYR A 238 -3.69 -1.77 24.75
N GLY A 239 -4.22 -1.59 25.96
CA GLY A 239 -3.53 -1.97 27.20
C GLY A 239 -3.28 -3.47 27.28
N LEU A 240 -4.25 -4.29 26.88
CA LEU A 240 -4.05 -5.75 26.78
C LEU A 240 -3.02 -6.12 25.70
N THR A 241 -3.00 -5.42 24.56
CA THR A 241 -1.96 -5.61 23.53
C THR A 241 -0.56 -5.30 24.07
N VAL A 242 -0.39 -4.25 24.88
CA VAL A 242 0.90 -3.97 25.54
C VAL A 242 1.31 -5.09 26.49
N LEU A 243 0.41 -5.59 27.32
CA LEU A 243 0.70 -6.73 28.18
C LEU A 243 1.09 -7.98 27.36
N ALA A 244 0.45 -8.20 26.21
CA ALA A 244 0.81 -9.27 25.30
C ALA A 244 2.19 -9.07 24.66
N GLN A 245 2.56 -7.84 24.27
CA GLN A 245 3.89 -7.51 23.76
C GLN A 245 4.99 -7.76 24.78
N ILE A 246 4.77 -7.36 26.04
CA ILE A 246 5.69 -7.61 27.14
C ILE A 246 5.90 -9.12 27.31
N ALA A 247 4.81 -9.89 27.34
CA ALA A 247 4.88 -11.34 27.49
C ALA A 247 5.59 -12.03 26.31
N TYR A 248 5.30 -11.60 25.09
CA TYR A 248 5.93 -12.13 23.89
C TYR A 248 7.43 -11.82 23.85
N GLY A 249 7.83 -10.58 24.12
CA GLY A 249 9.23 -10.17 24.16
C GLY A 249 10.05 -10.98 25.16
N ALA A 250 9.55 -11.10 26.39
CA ALA A 250 10.21 -11.89 27.44
C ALA A 250 10.26 -13.40 27.13
N TYR A 251 9.36 -13.91 26.28
CA TYR A 251 9.40 -15.29 25.82
C TYR A 251 10.41 -15.51 24.69
N VAL A 252 10.37 -14.67 23.65
CA VAL A 252 11.14 -14.88 22.42
C VAL A 252 12.61 -14.47 22.58
N ASP A 253 12.89 -13.46 23.40
CA ASP A 253 14.24 -13.01 23.73
C ASP A 253 14.36 -12.63 25.23
N PRO A 254 14.39 -13.63 26.14
CA PRO A 254 14.54 -13.41 27.58
C PRO A 254 15.90 -12.82 27.98
N GLY A 255 16.89 -12.78 27.06
CA GLY A 255 18.17 -12.13 27.30
C GLY A 255 18.07 -10.61 27.24
N THR A 256 17.12 -10.09 26.46
CA THR A 256 16.91 -8.65 26.24
C THR A 256 15.67 -8.13 26.96
N TYR A 257 14.59 -8.91 27.01
CA TYR A 257 13.28 -8.47 27.50
C TYR A 257 12.82 -9.25 28.74
N ARG A 258 12.13 -8.55 29.65
CA ARG A 258 11.72 -9.03 30.97
C ARG A 258 10.33 -8.50 31.32
N PHE A 259 9.70 -9.13 32.31
CA PHE A 259 8.43 -8.64 32.86
C PHE A 259 8.67 -7.51 33.89
N PRO A 260 7.86 -6.44 33.87
CA PRO A 260 7.81 -5.47 34.97
C PRO A 260 7.35 -6.14 36.26
N ALA A 261 8.10 -5.95 37.35
CA ALA A 261 7.67 -6.33 38.69
C ALA A 261 6.99 -5.16 39.41
N THR A 262 7.55 -3.95 39.27
CA THR A 262 6.99 -2.73 39.89
C THR A 262 7.13 -1.51 38.97
N GLY A 263 6.12 -0.64 39.01
CA GLY A 263 6.14 0.66 38.33
C GLY A 263 4.89 0.89 37.50
N THR A 264 4.94 1.85 36.58
CA THR A 264 3.74 2.30 35.86
C THR A 264 3.98 2.53 34.37
N ILE A 265 2.92 2.39 33.59
CA ILE A 265 2.77 2.86 32.21
C ILE A 265 1.51 3.72 32.17
N ALA A 266 1.58 4.90 31.55
CA ALA A 266 0.41 5.71 31.25
C ALA A 266 0.50 6.12 29.78
N ASP A 267 -0.57 5.88 29.02
CA ASP A 267 -0.48 5.92 27.58
C ASP A 267 -1.79 6.32 26.89
N SER A 268 -1.63 6.97 25.76
CA SER A 268 -2.70 7.41 24.86
C SER A 268 -2.08 7.73 23.50
N PRO A 269 -2.83 7.59 22.38
CA PRO A 269 -2.31 7.92 21.07
C PRO A 269 -2.07 9.42 20.92
N ARG A 270 -1.04 9.78 20.14
CA ARG A 270 -0.77 11.16 19.72
C ARG A 270 -1.78 11.66 18.69
N PHE A 271 -2.14 10.81 17.74
CA PHE A 271 -3.06 11.14 16.64
C PHE A 271 -4.27 10.21 16.62
N GLY A 272 -5.41 10.74 16.19
CA GLY A 272 -6.65 9.97 16.00
C GLY A 272 -6.61 9.03 14.79
N TRP A 273 -5.80 9.37 13.77
CA TRP A 273 -5.59 8.54 12.58
C TRP A 273 -4.20 7.91 12.57
N ARG A 274 -4.14 6.58 12.61
CA ARG A 274 -2.90 5.79 12.58
C ARG A 274 -3.07 4.71 11.53
N GLY A 275 -2.85 5.10 10.27
CA GLY A 275 -3.34 4.36 9.11
C GLY A 275 -2.27 3.60 8.33
N THR A 276 -2.70 2.60 7.58
CA THR A 276 -1.97 2.08 6.42
C THR A 276 -2.88 2.12 5.20
N HIS A 277 -2.29 2.26 4.03
CA HIS A 277 -2.89 2.05 2.73
C HIS A 277 -2.37 0.74 2.13
N LEU A 278 -3.25 -0.05 1.50
CA LEU A 278 -2.90 -1.27 0.78
C LEU A 278 -3.49 -1.28 -0.64
N ASP A 279 -2.61 -1.23 -1.64
CA ASP A 279 -2.94 -1.46 -3.04
C ASP A 279 -3.10 -2.96 -3.31
N VAL A 280 -4.34 -3.35 -3.61
CA VAL A 280 -4.68 -4.70 -4.09
C VAL A 280 -5.12 -4.70 -5.55
N SER A 281 -5.09 -3.53 -6.19
CA SER A 281 -5.42 -3.36 -7.60
C SER A 281 -4.26 -3.81 -8.49
N ARG A 282 -3.05 -3.30 -8.26
CA ARG A 282 -1.86 -3.65 -9.07
C ARG A 282 -1.52 -5.12 -8.89
N HIS A 283 -1.48 -5.63 -7.66
CA HIS A 283 -1.40 -7.05 -7.38
C HIS A 283 -2.44 -7.45 -6.33
N PHE A 284 -3.30 -8.40 -6.68
CA PHE A 284 -4.33 -8.92 -5.80
C PHE A 284 -3.73 -9.65 -4.62
N ARG A 285 -4.32 -9.43 -3.44
CA ARG A 285 -4.00 -10.10 -2.18
C ARG A 285 -5.18 -10.96 -1.78
N GLN A 286 -4.94 -12.18 -1.38
CA GLN A 286 -6.02 -13.07 -0.94
C GLN A 286 -6.60 -12.56 0.39
N LYS A 287 -7.87 -12.89 0.66
CA LYS A 287 -8.57 -12.50 1.90
C LYS A 287 -7.76 -12.80 3.17
N ASN A 288 -7.13 -13.96 3.26
CA ASN A 288 -6.33 -14.35 4.41
C ASN A 288 -5.08 -13.46 4.59
N GLU A 289 -4.49 -12.96 3.52
CA GLU A 289 -3.38 -11.99 3.58
C GLU A 289 -3.87 -10.63 4.11
N VAL A 290 -5.05 -10.19 3.71
CA VAL A 290 -5.66 -8.94 4.23
C VAL A 290 -6.00 -9.08 5.72
N LEU A 291 -6.59 -10.21 6.14
CA LEU A 291 -6.85 -10.51 7.55
C LEU A 291 -5.54 -10.56 8.36
N ARG A 292 -4.48 -11.13 7.79
CA ARG A 292 -3.15 -11.16 8.39
C ARG A 292 -2.58 -9.75 8.54
N LEU A 293 -2.73 -8.87 7.54
CA LEU A 293 -2.30 -7.48 7.65
C LEU A 293 -3.04 -6.76 8.79
N LEU A 294 -4.37 -6.93 8.90
CA LEU A 294 -5.16 -6.35 10.00
C LEU A 294 -4.65 -6.80 11.38
N ASP A 295 -4.25 -8.07 11.54
CA ASP A 295 -3.61 -8.55 12.77
C ASP A 295 -2.28 -7.82 13.06
N LEU A 296 -1.46 -7.59 12.02
CA LEU A 296 -0.17 -6.88 12.14
C LEU A 296 -0.37 -5.41 12.54
N LEU A 297 -1.39 -4.75 11.98
CA LEU A 297 -1.79 -3.38 12.32
C LEU A 297 -2.28 -3.28 13.76
N ALA A 298 -3.12 -4.22 14.20
CA ALA A 298 -3.62 -4.27 15.58
C ALA A 298 -2.49 -4.46 16.59
N TRP A 299 -1.47 -5.27 16.27
CA TRP A 299 -0.25 -5.39 17.08
C TRP A 299 0.47 -4.05 17.21
N GLY A 300 0.51 -3.25 16.14
CA GLY A 300 1.07 -1.90 16.14
C GLY A 300 0.12 -0.81 16.65
N ARG A 301 -1.07 -1.15 17.16
CA ARG A 301 -2.12 -0.20 17.58
C ARG A 301 -2.49 0.84 16.50
N MET A 302 -2.38 0.44 15.24
CA MET A 302 -2.89 1.18 14.09
C MET A 302 -4.40 0.95 13.97
N ASN A 303 -5.17 1.95 13.54
CA ASN A 303 -6.64 1.94 13.61
C ASN A 303 -7.35 2.24 12.28
N VAL A 304 -6.61 2.43 11.18
CA VAL A 304 -7.21 2.62 9.85
C VAL A 304 -6.50 1.79 8.78
N LEU A 305 -7.29 1.14 7.94
CA LEU A 305 -6.86 0.60 6.64
C LEU A 305 -7.56 1.37 5.52
N GLN A 306 -6.83 2.19 4.78
CA GLN A 306 -7.26 2.66 3.47
C GLN A 306 -7.06 1.52 2.46
N TRP A 307 -8.15 1.05 1.86
CA TRP A 307 -8.12 -0.12 1.00
C TRP A 307 -8.32 0.26 -0.46
N HIS A 308 -7.21 0.29 -1.20
CA HIS A 308 -7.16 0.68 -2.61
C HIS A 308 -7.54 -0.49 -3.51
N LEU A 309 -8.83 -0.49 -3.87
CA LEU A 309 -9.53 -1.62 -4.49
C LEU A 309 -9.59 -1.54 -6.02
N THR A 310 -9.22 -0.42 -6.62
CA THR A 310 -9.44 -0.14 -8.04
C THR A 310 -8.32 0.70 -8.61
N ASP A 311 -7.82 0.34 -9.79
CA ASP A 311 -6.86 1.14 -10.56
C ASP A 311 -6.91 0.74 -12.04
N ASP A 312 -5.97 1.23 -12.84
CA ASP A 312 -5.80 0.88 -14.24
C ASP A 312 -5.64 -0.63 -14.44
N GLU A 313 -4.83 -1.29 -13.61
CA GLU A 313 -4.49 -2.72 -13.73
C GLU A 313 -5.55 -3.69 -13.22
N GLY A 314 -6.60 -3.21 -12.56
CA GLY A 314 -7.74 -4.04 -12.24
C GLY A 314 -8.76 -3.47 -11.26
N TRP A 315 -9.90 -4.12 -11.24
CA TRP A 315 -11.01 -3.83 -10.33
C TRP A 315 -11.24 -5.00 -9.37
N ARG A 316 -11.21 -4.76 -8.06
CA ARG A 316 -11.14 -5.84 -7.06
C ARG A 316 -12.39 -6.03 -6.21
N LEU A 317 -13.40 -5.18 -6.33
CA LEU A 317 -14.59 -5.25 -5.48
C LEU A 317 -15.84 -5.73 -6.25
N GLU A 318 -16.57 -6.72 -5.75
CA GLU A 318 -17.87 -7.06 -6.34
C GLU A 318 -18.89 -5.92 -6.21
N ILE A 319 -19.34 -5.39 -7.35
CA ILE A 319 -20.49 -4.50 -7.47
C ILE A 319 -21.59 -5.26 -8.21
N LYS A 320 -22.68 -5.59 -7.52
CA LYS A 320 -23.76 -6.42 -8.08
C LYS A 320 -24.45 -5.75 -9.26
N ALA A 321 -24.52 -4.42 -9.25
CA ALA A 321 -25.06 -3.65 -10.37
C ALA A 321 -24.18 -3.70 -11.64
N TYR A 322 -22.90 -4.08 -11.51
CA TYR A 322 -21.90 -4.11 -12.59
C TYR A 322 -20.98 -5.34 -12.47
N PRO A 323 -21.51 -6.57 -12.60
CA PRO A 323 -20.75 -7.80 -12.35
C PRO A 323 -19.55 -7.98 -13.29
N GLU A 324 -19.56 -7.34 -14.47
CA GLU A 324 -18.45 -7.40 -15.41
C GLU A 324 -17.18 -6.71 -14.90
N LEU A 325 -17.27 -5.85 -13.88
CA LEU A 325 -16.09 -5.26 -13.23
C LEU A 325 -15.19 -6.34 -12.63
N THR A 326 -15.76 -7.41 -12.05
CA THR A 326 -14.97 -8.52 -11.50
C THR A 326 -14.85 -9.70 -12.44
N SER A 327 -15.83 -9.96 -13.31
CA SER A 327 -15.71 -11.06 -14.28
C SER A 327 -14.80 -10.73 -15.48
N SER A 328 -14.55 -9.45 -15.75
CA SER A 328 -13.65 -8.97 -16.81
C SER A 328 -12.61 -8.00 -16.28
N GLY A 329 -13.02 -6.91 -15.61
CA GLY A 329 -12.11 -5.86 -15.14
C GLY A 329 -11.12 -6.30 -14.04
N ALA A 330 -11.31 -7.47 -13.43
CA ALA A 330 -10.35 -8.06 -12.51
C ALA A 330 -9.28 -8.92 -13.21
N LYS A 331 -9.40 -9.14 -14.53
CA LYS A 331 -8.58 -10.10 -15.29
C LYS A 331 -7.68 -9.40 -16.29
N ARG A 332 -6.42 -9.80 -16.32
CA ARG A 332 -5.45 -9.35 -17.31
C ARG A 332 -4.53 -10.47 -17.75
N GLY A 333 -4.00 -10.36 -18.96
CA GLY A 333 -3.10 -11.36 -19.54
C GLY A 333 -3.58 -11.88 -20.89
N PRO A 334 -2.97 -12.96 -21.39
CA PRO A 334 -3.25 -13.47 -22.73
C PRO A 334 -4.73 -13.86 -22.91
N GLY A 335 -5.37 -13.31 -23.94
CA GLY A 335 -6.80 -13.55 -24.23
C GLY A 335 -7.78 -12.71 -23.41
N CYS A 336 -7.31 -11.85 -22.50
CA CYS A 336 -8.15 -10.89 -21.76
C CYS A 336 -8.27 -9.56 -22.52
N GLN A 337 -9.23 -8.71 -22.11
CA GLN A 337 -9.33 -7.34 -22.63
C GLN A 337 -8.14 -6.47 -22.21
N GLN A 338 -7.60 -6.71 -21.01
CA GLN A 338 -6.40 -6.07 -20.50
C GLN A 338 -5.19 -6.97 -20.74
N VAL A 339 -4.11 -6.40 -21.26
CA VAL A 339 -2.82 -7.09 -21.41
C VAL A 339 -2.18 -7.32 -20.04
N GLY A 340 -1.25 -8.28 -19.95
CA GLY A 340 -0.50 -8.52 -18.72
C GLY A 340 0.29 -7.29 -18.29
N GLN A 341 0.36 -7.03 -16.98
CA GLN A 341 1.02 -5.85 -16.40
C GLN A 341 1.73 -6.23 -15.10
N LEU A 342 2.90 -5.63 -14.87
CA LEU A 342 3.64 -5.61 -13.60
C LEU A 342 4.11 -6.97 -13.07
N GLY A 343 4.02 -8.01 -13.89
CA GLY A 343 4.26 -9.41 -13.51
C GLY A 343 3.27 -10.32 -14.21
N PHE A 344 3.41 -11.64 -14.01
CA PHE A 344 2.41 -12.67 -14.39
C PHE A 344 1.86 -12.55 -15.84
N SER A 345 2.66 -12.02 -16.78
CA SER A 345 2.16 -11.69 -18.12
C SER A 345 1.94 -12.92 -19.01
N SER A 346 2.48 -14.08 -18.63
CA SER A 346 2.34 -15.37 -19.30
C SER A 346 1.02 -16.08 -19.03
N GLU A 347 0.21 -15.61 -18.06
CA GLU A 347 -1.03 -16.25 -17.63
C GLU A 347 -2.18 -15.26 -17.50
N ILE A 348 -3.40 -15.78 -17.32
CA ILE A 348 -4.55 -14.96 -16.95
C ILE A 348 -4.42 -14.68 -15.45
N TYR A 349 -3.97 -13.48 -15.11
CA TYR A 349 -3.91 -12.99 -13.74
C TYR A 349 -5.27 -12.41 -13.33
N GLU A 350 -5.84 -12.91 -12.24
CA GLU A 350 -7.16 -12.52 -11.77
C GLU A 350 -7.29 -12.49 -10.25
N GLY A 351 -8.32 -11.82 -9.75
CA GLY A 351 -8.65 -11.78 -8.33
C GLY A 351 -9.59 -10.63 -7.97
N SER A 352 -10.59 -10.92 -7.13
CA SER A 352 -11.54 -9.92 -6.59
C SER A 352 -12.15 -10.45 -5.28
N TYR A 353 -12.70 -9.55 -4.48
CA TYR A 353 -13.43 -9.85 -3.26
C TYR A 353 -14.93 -9.86 -3.53
N SER A 354 -15.60 -10.94 -3.13
CA SER A 354 -17.05 -10.92 -3.03
C SER A 354 -17.50 -9.95 -1.93
N GLN A 355 -18.76 -9.51 -1.95
CA GLN A 355 -19.29 -8.72 -0.85
C GLN A 355 -19.27 -9.46 0.50
N ASP A 356 -19.35 -10.79 0.49
CA ASP A 356 -19.24 -11.59 1.71
C ASP A 356 -17.80 -11.61 2.24
N ASP A 357 -16.80 -11.66 1.36
CA ASP A 357 -15.40 -11.50 1.77
C ASP A 357 -15.15 -10.14 2.41
N VAL A 358 -15.71 -9.08 1.82
CA VAL A 358 -15.62 -7.73 2.38
C VAL A 358 -16.28 -7.65 3.75
N ARG A 359 -17.49 -8.23 3.93
CA ARG A 359 -18.16 -8.25 5.24
C ARG A 359 -17.33 -8.97 6.30
N ASP A 360 -16.71 -10.09 5.95
CA ASP A 360 -15.84 -10.83 6.88
C ASP A 360 -14.59 -10.03 7.24
N ILE A 361 -13.96 -9.37 6.26
CA ILE A 361 -12.77 -8.52 6.48
C ILE A 361 -13.13 -7.30 7.35
N VAL A 362 -14.24 -6.62 7.05
CA VAL A 362 -14.74 -5.48 7.82
C VAL A 362 -15.08 -5.90 9.26
N SER A 363 -15.74 -7.04 9.44
CA SER A 363 -16.05 -7.57 10.78
C SER A 363 -14.78 -7.83 11.58
N HIS A 364 -13.77 -8.44 10.95
CA HIS A 364 -12.48 -8.72 11.60
C HIS A 364 -11.73 -7.42 11.96
N ALA A 365 -11.78 -6.41 11.09
CA ALA A 365 -11.19 -5.10 11.36
C ALA A 365 -11.86 -4.40 12.55
N ILE A 366 -13.21 -4.39 12.60
CA ILE A 366 -13.97 -3.82 13.72
C ILE A 366 -13.61 -4.51 15.04
N ASP A 367 -13.50 -5.85 15.04
CA ASP A 367 -13.09 -6.60 16.23
C ASP A 367 -11.70 -6.17 16.73
N LEU A 368 -10.83 -5.69 15.83
CA LEU A 368 -9.49 -5.20 16.13
C LEU A 368 -9.40 -3.69 16.36
N ASN A 369 -10.54 -2.98 16.43
CA ASN A 369 -10.64 -1.51 16.51
C ASN A 369 -9.98 -0.80 15.30
N ILE A 370 -10.11 -1.39 14.11
CA ILE A 370 -9.61 -0.85 12.84
C ILE A 370 -10.82 -0.46 11.97
N ASP A 371 -10.87 0.79 11.54
CA ASP A 371 -11.79 1.25 10.50
C ASP A 371 -11.22 0.95 9.10
N ILE A 372 -12.09 0.64 8.14
CA ILE A 372 -11.70 0.42 6.74
C ILE A 372 -12.30 1.53 5.88
N VAL A 373 -11.42 2.32 5.28
CA VAL A 373 -11.77 3.38 4.33
C VAL A 373 -11.60 2.81 2.92
N PRO A 374 -12.69 2.48 2.21
CA PRO A 374 -12.57 1.96 0.85
C PRO A 374 -12.15 3.08 -0.09
N GLU A 375 -11.31 2.73 -1.06
CA GLU A 375 -10.93 3.62 -2.15
C GLU A 375 -11.43 3.10 -3.50
N ILE A 376 -12.17 3.96 -4.19
CA ILE A 376 -12.59 3.80 -5.59
C ILE A 376 -12.02 4.99 -6.35
N ASP A 377 -10.91 4.77 -7.05
CA ASP A 377 -10.11 5.80 -7.67
C ASP A 377 -10.75 6.33 -8.97
N VAL A 378 -11.08 7.62 -8.98
CA VAL A 378 -11.72 8.33 -10.09
C VAL A 378 -11.35 9.83 -10.09
N PRO A 379 -11.32 10.51 -11.25
CA PRO A 379 -11.64 9.99 -12.57
C PRO A 379 -10.46 9.32 -13.28
N GLY A 380 -9.22 9.53 -12.82
CA GLY A 380 -8.01 8.85 -13.31
C GLY A 380 -8.04 7.35 -13.02
N HIS A 381 -6.93 6.66 -13.29
CA HIS A 381 -6.72 5.28 -12.86
C HIS A 381 -7.87 4.31 -13.18
N SER A 382 -8.53 4.51 -14.33
CA SER A 382 -9.82 3.89 -14.65
C SER A 382 -9.76 2.96 -15.87
N THR A 383 -8.57 2.54 -16.33
CA THR A 383 -8.44 1.64 -17.50
C THR A 383 -9.23 0.34 -17.33
N ALA A 384 -9.25 -0.28 -16.15
CA ALA A 384 -10.02 -1.50 -15.89
C ALA A 384 -11.53 -1.29 -16.11
N VAL A 385 -12.04 -0.13 -15.69
CA VAL A 385 -13.44 0.27 -15.90
C VAL A 385 -13.70 0.56 -17.37
N LEU A 386 -12.84 1.35 -18.02
CA LEU A 386 -13.03 1.79 -19.41
C LEU A 386 -12.91 0.65 -20.43
N LYS A 387 -12.05 -0.35 -20.18
CA LYS A 387 -11.99 -1.55 -21.03
C LYS A 387 -13.25 -2.41 -20.89
N THR A 388 -13.80 -2.48 -19.68
CA THR A 388 -15.04 -3.22 -19.40
C THR A 388 -16.27 -2.50 -19.94
N TYR A 389 -16.34 -1.18 -19.77
CA TYR A 389 -17.44 -0.31 -20.17
C TYR A 389 -16.95 0.92 -20.95
N PRO A 390 -16.63 0.77 -22.25
CA PRO A 390 -16.11 1.87 -23.07
C PRO A 390 -17.02 3.10 -23.10
N LYS A 391 -18.33 2.92 -22.90
CA LYS A 391 -19.33 3.99 -22.90
C LYS A 391 -19.09 5.11 -21.88
N PHE A 392 -18.22 4.94 -20.88
CA PHE A 392 -17.88 6.01 -19.92
C PHE A 392 -16.78 6.98 -20.42
N ALA A 393 -16.20 6.69 -21.59
CA ALA A 393 -15.38 7.62 -22.35
C ALA A 393 -16.14 8.14 -23.58
N ASP A 394 -15.77 9.32 -24.05
CA ASP A 394 -16.28 9.85 -25.32
C ASP A 394 -15.63 9.12 -26.49
N GLN A 395 -16.40 8.28 -27.18
CA GLN A 395 -15.90 7.47 -28.31
C GLN A 395 -15.51 8.31 -29.54
N ALA A 396 -15.78 9.62 -29.53
CA ALA A 396 -15.32 10.55 -30.56
C ALA A 396 -13.97 11.20 -30.21
N GLU A 397 -13.47 11.05 -28.98
CA GLU A 397 -12.12 11.47 -28.60
C GLU A 397 -11.10 10.56 -29.30
N PRO A 398 -10.03 11.09 -29.91
CA PRO A 398 -9.00 10.27 -30.52
C PRO A 398 -8.35 9.32 -29.52
N ASP A 399 -8.13 8.07 -29.94
CA ASP A 399 -7.30 7.14 -29.17
C ASP A 399 -5.90 7.74 -28.97
N ASN A 400 -5.34 7.61 -27.77
CA ASN A 400 -4.03 8.16 -27.40
C ASN A 400 -3.95 9.70 -27.43
N SER A 401 -5.07 10.41 -27.26
CA SER A 401 -5.09 11.88 -27.11
C SER A 401 -4.25 12.36 -25.92
N TYR A 402 -4.14 11.53 -24.88
CA TYR A 402 -3.24 11.71 -23.75
C TYR A 402 -2.78 10.36 -23.19
N HIS A 403 -1.77 10.38 -22.33
CA HIS A 403 -1.30 9.20 -21.60
C HIS A 403 -1.10 9.53 -20.12
N SER A 404 -1.48 8.62 -19.23
CA SER A 404 -1.18 8.74 -17.80
C SER A 404 0.32 8.63 -17.52
N ILE A 405 0.71 8.90 -16.27
CA ILE A 405 2.07 8.70 -15.77
C ILE A 405 2.52 7.24 -15.97
N GLN A 406 1.62 6.29 -15.72
CA GLN A 406 1.77 4.84 -15.93
C GLN A 406 1.77 4.46 -17.41
N GLY A 407 1.39 5.37 -18.30
CA GLY A 407 1.49 5.24 -19.74
C GLY A 407 0.30 4.53 -20.37
N TYR A 408 -0.85 4.52 -19.70
CA TYR A 408 -2.10 4.10 -20.31
C TYR A 408 -2.65 5.23 -21.17
N PRO A 409 -3.11 4.93 -22.39
CA PRO A 409 -3.81 5.91 -23.20
C PRO A 409 -5.22 6.11 -22.67
N ASN A 410 -5.66 7.38 -22.62
CA ASN A 410 -7.04 7.77 -22.33
C ASN A 410 -7.65 7.09 -21.07
N ASN A 411 -6.91 7.06 -19.96
CA ASN A 411 -7.25 6.23 -18.80
C ASN A 411 -8.28 6.83 -17.82
N ALA A 412 -8.84 8.01 -18.11
CA ALA A 412 -9.74 8.70 -17.18
C ALA A 412 -11.22 8.69 -17.62
N LEU A 413 -12.13 8.46 -16.66
CA LEU A 413 -13.58 8.59 -16.86
C LEU A 413 -13.91 10.01 -17.31
N ASN A 414 -14.77 10.16 -18.31
CA ASN A 414 -15.03 11.46 -18.91
C ASN A 414 -16.13 12.23 -18.13
N PRO A 415 -15.85 13.47 -17.63
CA PRO A 415 -16.81 14.28 -16.86
C PRO A 415 -18.07 14.70 -17.62
N ALA A 416 -18.06 14.67 -18.96
CA ALA A 416 -19.19 15.04 -19.80
C ALA A 416 -20.10 13.86 -20.16
N MET A 417 -19.92 12.71 -19.51
CA MET A 417 -20.73 11.51 -19.70
C MET A 417 -21.68 11.33 -18.51
N ASP A 418 -22.98 11.57 -18.72
CA ASP A 418 -23.98 11.41 -17.64
C ASP A 418 -24.06 9.96 -17.13
N GLU A 419 -23.85 8.98 -18.00
CA GLU A 419 -23.82 7.56 -17.65
C GLU A 419 -22.71 7.22 -16.65
N THR A 420 -21.63 8.02 -16.60
CA THR A 420 -20.56 7.87 -15.59
C THR A 420 -21.11 8.14 -14.20
N TYR A 421 -21.96 9.16 -14.02
CA TYR A 421 -22.51 9.48 -12.71
C TYR A 421 -23.59 8.49 -12.26
N ASP A 422 -24.38 7.94 -13.19
CA ASP A 422 -25.31 6.85 -12.90
C ASP A 422 -24.59 5.57 -12.45
N PHE A 423 -23.42 5.30 -13.05
CA PHE A 423 -22.53 4.23 -12.64
C PHE A 423 -21.99 4.47 -11.22
N LEU A 424 -21.41 5.65 -10.98
CA LEU A 424 -20.82 5.99 -9.69
C LEU A 424 -21.86 6.02 -8.57
N GLU A 425 -23.08 6.49 -8.80
CA GLU A 425 -24.15 6.45 -7.78
C GLU A 425 -24.42 5.01 -7.34
N LYS A 426 -24.49 4.04 -8.26
CA LYS A 426 -24.71 2.63 -7.90
C LYS A 426 -23.50 2.00 -7.23
N VAL A 427 -22.30 2.28 -7.72
CA VAL A 427 -21.05 1.80 -7.10
C VAL A 427 -20.95 2.31 -5.66
N PHE A 428 -21.07 3.63 -5.46
CA PHE A 428 -20.96 4.23 -4.14
C PHE A 428 -22.12 3.84 -3.20
N ALA A 429 -23.31 3.56 -3.72
CA ALA A 429 -24.39 2.99 -2.92
C ALA A 429 -24.02 1.61 -2.33
N GLU A 430 -23.45 0.72 -3.15
CA GLU A 430 -23.02 -0.61 -2.70
C GLU A 430 -21.81 -0.50 -1.76
N VAL A 431 -20.79 0.30 -2.11
CA VAL A 431 -19.61 0.55 -1.25
C VAL A 431 -20.05 1.12 0.11
N ALA A 432 -20.91 2.14 0.13
CA ALA A 432 -21.38 2.75 1.38
C ALA A 432 -22.14 1.76 2.28
N SER A 433 -22.77 0.74 1.69
CA SER A 433 -23.47 -0.32 2.43
C SER A 433 -22.54 -1.37 3.04
N LEU A 434 -21.34 -1.55 2.46
CA LEU A 434 -20.36 -2.55 2.90
C LEU A 434 -19.40 -1.99 3.95
N PHE A 435 -19.07 -0.71 3.86
CA PHE A 435 -18.04 -0.08 4.69
C PHE A 435 -18.69 0.91 5.69
N PRO A 436 -18.59 0.66 7.01
CA PRO A 436 -19.15 1.55 8.03
C PRO A 436 -18.50 2.93 8.09
N SER A 437 -17.22 3.05 7.71
CA SER A 437 -16.45 4.31 7.76
C SER A 437 -17.24 5.50 7.25
N GLU A 438 -17.08 6.66 7.89
CA GLU A 438 -17.72 7.88 7.43
C GLU A 438 -17.14 8.38 6.10
N PHE A 439 -15.92 7.94 5.73
CA PHE A 439 -15.23 8.35 4.53
C PHE A 439 -15.28 7.27 3.44
N ILE A 440 -15.34 7.72 2.19
CA ILE A 440 -14.95 6.95 1.01
C ILE A 440 -13.85 7.75 0.32
N HIS A 441 -12.71 7.10 0.07
CA HIS A 441 -11.62 7.71 -0.69
C HIS A 441 -11.95 7.61 -2.19
N ILE A 442 -11.81 8.72 -2.92
CA ILE A 442 -12.14 8.76 -4.34
C ILE A 442 -10.90 8.79 -5.25
N GLY A 443 -9.72 8.65 -4.67
CA GLY A 443 -8.45 8.88 -5.37
C GLY A 443 -8.31 10.34 -5.76
N GLY A 444 -8.29 10.59 -7.07
CA GLY A 444 -8.25 11.94 -7.65
C GLY A 444 -6.85 12.43 -7.98
N ASP A 445 -5.87 11.54 -7.94
CA ASP A 445 -4.48 11.75 -8.29
C ASP A 445 -4.21 11.61 -9.80
N GLU A 446 -3.07 12.15 -10.22
CA GLU A 446 -2.40 11.86 -11.50
C GLU A 446 -3.24 11.95 -12.79
N VAL A 447 -4.32 12.74 -12.81
CA VAL A 447 -5.06 13.06 -14.03
C VAL A 447 -4.18 13.89 -14.96
N ASP A 448 -3.83 13.32 -16.12
CA ASP A 448 -2.95 13.98 -17.09
C ASP A 448 -3.53 15.33 -17.52
N VAL A 449 -2.68 16.35 -17.62
CA VAL A 449 -3.11 17.73 -17.91
C VAL A 449 -3.78 17.89 -19.28
N HIS A 450 -3.65 16.92 -20.19
CA HIS A 450 -4.31 16.90 -21.49
C HIS A 450 -5.61 16.08 -21.51
N SER A 451 -6.01 15.49 -20.38
CA SER A 451 -7.23 14.67 -20.29
C SER A 451 -8.47 15.41 -20.80
N TRP A 452 -9.21 14.75 -21.69
CA TRP A 452 -10.48 15.19 -22.27
C TRP A 452 -10.42 16.45 -23.15
N LEU A 453 -9.25 17.08 -23.34
CA LEU A 453 -9.15 18.32 -24.13
C LEU A 453 -9.52 18.11 -25.61
N GLU A 454 -9.38 16.88 -26.10
CA GLU A 454 -9.78 16.48 -27.45
C GLU A 454 -11.17 15.81 -27.52
N SER A 455 -11.87 15.67 -26.39
CA SER A 455 -13.25 15.15 -26.36
C SER A 455 -14.26 16.22 -26.80
N PRO A 456 -15.03 16.00 -27.89
CA PRO A 456 -16.08 16.93 -28.29
C PRO A 456 -17.16 17.14 -27.22
N LYS A 457 -17.44 16.12 -26.38
CA LYS A 457 -18.37 16.25 -25.25
C LYS A 457 -17.79 17.11 -24.13
N ALA A 458 -16.53 16.88 -23.73
CA ALA A 458 -15.89 17.68 -22.69
C ALA A 458 -15.71 19.15 -23.12
N GLN A 459 -15.41 19.41 -24.40
CA GLN A 459 -15.37 20.77 -24.94
C GLN A 459 -16.72 21.49 -24.84
N ARG A 460 -17.83 20.78 -25.07
CA ARG A 460 -19.18 21.36 -24.86
C ARG A 460 -19.43 21.65 -23.39
N LEU A 461 -19.12 20.71 -22.49
CA LEU A 461 -19.26 20.91 -21.05
C LEU A 461 -18.45 22.12 -20.57
N MET A 462 -17.19 22.26 -21.01
CA MET A 462 -16.36 23.43 -20.70
C MET A 462 -17.02 24.74 -21.14
N SER A 463 -17.64 24.77 -22.33
CA SER A 463 -18.35 25.94 -22.81
C SER A 463 -19.66 26.24 -22.05
N GLU A 464 -20.38 25.21 -21.59
CA GLU A 464 -21.66 25.33 -20.91
C GLU A 464 -21.50 25.76 -19.44
N GLU A 465 -20.50 25.21 -18.76
CA GLU A 465 -20.19 25.46 -17.35
C GLU A 465 -19.09 26.52 -17.15
N ASN A 466 -18.57 27.07 -18.25
CA ASN A 466 -17.53 28.10 -18.29
C ASN A 466 -16.24 27.66 -17.56
N LEU A 467 -15.82 26.41 -17.82
CA LEU A 467 -14.64 25.76 -17.24
C LEU A 467 -13.45 25.85 -18.21
N THR A 468 -12.24 25.92 -17.66
CA THR A 468 -10.99 26.04 -18.41
C THR A 468 -10.05 24.87 -18.14
N GLY A 469 -9.93 23.99 -19.13
CA GLY A 469 -8.95 22.91 -19.13
C GLY A 469 -9.26 21.79 -18.14
N THR A 470 -8.31 20.88 -18.00
CA THR A 470 -8.49 19.60 -17.29
C THR A 470 -8.71 19.77 -15.79
N LEU A 471 -7.98 20.65 -15.12
CA LEU A 471 -8.06 20.80 -13.67
C LEU A 471 -9.45 21.27 -13.23
N GLU A 472 -10.06 22.23 -13.94
CA GLU A 472 -11.43 22.69 -13.63
C GLU A 472 -12.49 21.64 -14.00
N LEU A 473 -12.28 20.86 -15.07
CA LEU A 473 -13.13 19.70 -15.40
C LEU A 473 -13.06 18.61 -14.32
N GLN A 474 -11.87 18.35 -13.79
CA GLN A 474 -11.67 17.40 -12.70
C GLN A 474 -12.36 17.92 -11.42
N ALA A 475 -12.19 19.19 -11.07
CA ALA A 475 -12.88 19.80 -9.93
C ALA A 475 -14.41 19.72 -10.07
N TYR A 476 -14.95 19.97 -11.28
CA TYR A 476 -16.37 19.77 -11.59
C TYR A 476 -16.81 18.32 -11.36
N PHE A 477 -16.03 17.35 -11.86
CA PHE A 477 -16.30 15.94 -11.67
C PHE A 477 -16.33 15.55 -10.18
N MET A 478 -15.30 15.92 -9.42
CA MET A 478 -15.22 15.59 -8.00
C MET A 478 -16.30 16.29 -7.18
N GLY A 479 -16.70 17.51 -7.55
CA GLY A 479 -17.86 18.19 -6.97
C GLY A 479 -19.17 17.43 -7.16
N ARG A 480 -19.37 16.78 -8.32
CA ARG A 480 -20.51 15.87 -8.54
C ARG A 480 -20.37 14.59 -7.71
N VAL A 481 -19.19 13.98 -7.62
CA VAL A 481 -18.93 12.79 -6.79
C VAL A 481 -19.20 13.08 -5.30
N ARG A 482 -18.75 14.22 -4.76
CA ARG A 482 -19.04 14.62 -3.38
C ARG A 482 -20.55 14.66 -3.09
N LYS A 483 -21.36 15.17 -4.04
CA LYS A 483 -22.83 15.19 -3.90
C LYS A 483 -23.41 13.77 -3.89
N ILE A 484 -22.87 12.85 -4.69
CA ILE A 484 -23.26 11.44 -4.68
C ILE A 484 -22.95 10.81 -3.32
N LEU A 485 -21.72 10.95 -2.82
CA LEU A 485 -21.32 10.44 -1.50
C LEU A 485 -22.20 10.98 -0.37
N ALA A 486 -22.52 12.28 -0.39
CA ALA A 486 -23.36 12.91 0.62
C ALA A 486 -24.78 12.32 0.67
N LYS A 487 -25.37 11.91 -0.46
CA LYS A 487 -26.68 11.21 -0.46
C LYS A 487 -26.64 9.86 0.26
N HIS A 488 -25.46 9.22 0.30
CA HIS A 488 -25.22 7.97 1.00
C HIS A 488 -24.67 8.18 2.41
N GLY A 489 -24.67 9.42 2.92
CA GLY A 489 -24.19 9.74 4.27
C GLY A 489 -22.67 9.61 4.43
N LYS A 490 -21.92 9.68 3.33
CA LYS A 490 -20.46 9.56 3.31
C LYS A 490 -19.79 10.89 3.01
N LYS A 491 -18.62 11.09 3.60
CA LYS A 491 -17.69 12.20 3.36
C LYS A 491 -16.62 11.78 2.34
N LEU A 492 -16.06 12.77 1.66
CA LEU A 492 -15.02 12.57 0.67
C LEU A 492 -13.65 12.55 1.35
N ALA A 493 -12.87 11.50 1.08
CA ALA A 493 -11.42 11.54 1.22
C ALA A 493 -10.76 11.48 -0.17
N GLY A 494 -9.55 12.02 -0.31
CA GLY A 494 -8.84 12.01 -1.59
C GLY A 494 -7.35 12.34 -1.45
N TRP A 495 -6.59 12.13 -2.53
CA TRP A 495 -5.20 12.57 -2.62
C TRP A 495 -5.10 14.10 -2.71
N ASP A 496 -3.92 14.66 -2.49
CA ASP A 496 -3.74 16.11 -2.36
C ASP A 496 -4.15 16.92 -3.60
N GLU A 497 -4.12 16.29 -4.78
CA GLU A 497 -4.57 16.86 -6.05
C GLU A 497 -6.06 17.25 -6.08
N VAL A 498 -6.89 16.68 -5.20
CA VAL A 498 -8.30 17.08 -5.05
C VAL A 498 -8.44 18.57 -4.70
N SER A 499 -7.39 19.18 -4.13
CA SER A 499 -7.34 20.62 -3.84
C SER A 499 -7.09 21.51 -5.07
N HIS A 500 -6.69 20.95 -6.21
CA HIS A 500 -6.35 21.70 -7.42
C HIS A 500 -7.57 22.16 -8.23
N GLY A 501 -7.37 23.04 -9.22
CA GLY A 501 -8.44 23.46 -10.15
C GLY A 501 -9.57 24.28 -9.51
N GLY A 502 -9.29 24.98 -8.40
CA GLY A 502 -10.30 25.65 -7.58
C GLY A 502 -10.73 24.82 -6.36
N GLY A 503 -10.35 23.55 -6.31
CA GLY A 503 -10.54 22.65 -5.19
C GLY A 503 -12.00 22.34 -4.88
N ILE A 504 -12.19 21.56 -3.82
CA ILE A 504 -13.50 21.30 -3.22
C ILE A 504 -13.56 22.07 -1.90
N ASP A 505 -14.72 22.60 -1.53
CA ASP A 505 -14.88 23.25 -0.21
C ASP A 505 -14.35 22.33 0.91
N PRO A 506 -13.36 22.78 1.71
CA PRO A 506 -12.67 21.96 2.72
C PRO A 506 -13.59 21.35 3.79
N ASP A 507 -14.78 21.89 4.02
CA ASP A 507 -15.68 21.40 5.07
C ASP A 507 -16.05 19.93 4.88
N GLY A 508 -15.62 19.08 5.81
CA GLY A 508 -15.86 17.63 5.78
C GLY A 508 -15.08 16.87 4.71
N VAL A 509 -13.98 17.43 4.19
CA VAL A 509 -13.05 16.76 3.27
C VAL A 509 -11.76 16.40 4.00
N LEU A 510 -11.27 15.17 3.81
CA LEU A 510 -10.01 14.68 4.33
C LEU A 510 -9.02 14.45 3.18
N LEU A 511 -7.82 15.04 3.25
CA LEU A 511 -6.82 14.88 2.19
C LEU A 511 -5.58 14.12 2.65
N MET A 512 -5.06 13.26 1.77
CA MET A 512 -3.83 12.50 1.95
C MET A 512 -2.65 13.26 1.31
N ALA A 513 -1.81 13.88 2.12
CA ALA A 513 -0.66 14.68 1.65
C ALA A 513 0.55 13.79 1.34
N TRP A 514 0.80 13.54 0.05
CA TRP A 514 1.72 12.47 -0.36
C TRP A 514 2.93 12.95 -1.17
N GLN A 515 2.79 14.01 -1.98
CA GLN A 515 3.82 14.37 -2.96
C GLN A 515 5.14 14.78 -2.31
N LYS A 516 5.08 15.57 -1.23
CA LYS A 516 6.24 16.06 -0.47
C LYS A 516 5.81 16.49 0.94
N ARG A 517 6.77 16.64 1.85
CA ARG A 517 6.53 17.02 3.25
C ARG A 517 5.77 18.35 3.37
N GLU A 518 6.09 19.31 2.51
CA GLU A 518 5.54 20.67 2.55
C GLU A 518 4.03 20.70 2.22
N VAL A 519 3.52 19.73 1.45
CA VAL A 519 2.09 19.67 1.08
C VAL A 519 1.19 19.54 2.31
N THR A 520 1.66 18.84 3.35
CA THR A 520 0.89 18.74 4.61
C THR A 520 0.57 20.13 5.17
N LYS A 521 1.56 21.02 5.20
CA LYS A 521 1.37 22.41 5.64
C LYS A 521 0.51 23.21 4.65
N GLU A 522 0.79 23.08 3.36
CA GLU A 522 0.09 23.81 2.30
C GLU A 522 -1.42 23.54 2.33
N LEU A 523 -1.85 22.29 2.54
CA LEU A 523 -3.26 21.91 2.64
C LEU A 523 -3.92 22.35 3.96
N ILE A 524 -3.21 22.22 5.09
CA ILE A 524 -3.70 22.74 6.38
C ILE A 524 -3.90 24.26 6.30
N ASP A 525 -3.01 24.98 5.62
CA ASP A 525 -3.15 26.42 5.42
C ASP A 525 -4.34 26.81 4.55
N GLN A 526 -4.79 25.91 3.67
CA GLN A 526 -6.02 26.03 2.88
C GLN A 526 -7.29 25.64 3.66
N GLY A 527 -7.15 25.07 4.86
CA GLY A 527 -8.26 24.75 5.76
C GLY A 527 -8.75 23.31 5.71
N TYR A 528 -8.06 22.41 5.01
CA TYR A 528 -8.39 20.99 4.99
C TYR A 528 -7.95 20.27 6.26
N ASP A 529 -8.67 19.20 6.59
CA ASP A 529 -8.16 18.15 7.46
C ASP A 529 -7.23 17.25 6.66
N VAL A 530 -6.07 16.88 7.24
CA VAL A 530 -4.97 16.25 6.50
C VAL A 530 -4.41 15.04 7.23
N ILE A 531 -4.12 13.98 6.46
CA ILE A 531 -3.27 12.86 6.86
C ILE A 531 -1.90 13.03 6.20
N SER A 532 -0.84 12.98 6.98
CA SER A 532 0.53 13.06 6.46
C SER A 532 1.00 11.69 5.98
N THR A 533 1.32 11.58 4.68
CA THR A 533 1.78 10.35 4.04
C THR A 533 2.86 10.59 2.97
N PRO A 534 3.91 11.42 3.24
CA PRO A 534 4.85 11.81 2.19
C PRO A 534 5.62 10.61 1.64
N GLY A 535 5.70 10.52 0.31
CA GLY A 535 6.39 9.44 -0.40
C GLY A 535 7.83 9.24 0.02
N GLN A 536 8.51 10.32 0.42
CA GLN A 536 9.91 10.28 0.85
C GLN A 536 10.11 9.53 2.18
N HIS A 537 9.07 9.32 3.00
CA HIS A 537 9.19 8.72 4.33
C HIS A 537 8.24 7.53 4.55
N TYR A 538 7.01 7.60 4.04
CA TYR A 538 5.93 6.67 4.40
C TYR A 538 5.40 5.82 3.24
N TYR A 539 5.97 5.92 2.05
CA TYR A 539 5.71 4.96 0.97
C TYR A 539 6.61 3.75 1.15
N LEU A 540 6.00 2.62 1.48
CA LEU A 540 6.69 1.39 1.84
C LEU A 540 7.12 0.58 0.62
N ASP A 541 6.73 0.99 -0.58
CA ASP A 541 7.22 0.49 -1.86
C ASP A 541 8.52 1.18 -2.32
N MET A 542 8.92 2.30 -1.69
CA MET A 542 10.21 2.94 -1.97
C MET A 542 11.39 2.09 -1.51
N VAL A 543 12.47 2.10 -2.30
CA VAL A 543 13.77 1.49 -1.98
C VAL A 543 14.28 1.96 -0.61
N GLN A 544 14.95 1.05 0.09
CA GLN A 544 15.45 1.28 1.46
C GLN A 544 16.94 1.61 1.54
N ALA A 545 17.64 1.56 0.40
CA ALA A 545 19.00 2.06 0.24
C ALA A 545 19.24 2.40 -1.24
N SER A 546 20.37 3.04 -1.53
CA SER A 546 20.70 3.57 -2.86
C SER A 546 21.24 2.53 -3.84
N GLY A 547 21.57 1.31 -3.38
CA GLY A 547 22.21 0.30 -4.20
C GLY A 547 21.31 -0.32 -5.26
N TRP A 548 21.89 -0.62 -6.43
CA TRP A 548 21.19 -1.20 -7.59
C TRP A 548 20.40 -2.47 -7.27
N ARG A 549 20.88 -3.23 -6.28
CA ARG A 549 20.27 -4.51 -5.89
C ARG A 549 19.06 -4.36 -4.94
N GLU A 550 18.82 -3.18 -4.39
CA GLU A 550 17.64 -2.97 -3.57
C GLU A 550 16.36 -3.02 -4.42
N PRO A 551 15.35 -3.79 -3.99
CA PRO A 551 14.05 -3.81 -4.65
C PRO A 551 13.21 -2.61 -4.23
N GLY A 552 12.25 -2.24 -5.07
CA GLY A 552 11.28 -1.18 -4.79
C GLY A 552 11.15 -0.21 -5.96
N ALA A 553 10.33 0.82 -5.76
CA ALA A 553 10.33 2.03 -6.56
C ALA A 553 11.35 3.03 -6.01
N SER A 554 11.72 4.06 -6.78
CA SER A 554 12.68 5.08 -6.31
C SER A 554 12.32 6.51 -6.72
N TRP A 555 11.08 6.76 -7.13
CA TRP A 555 10.69 8.08 -7.64
C TRP A 555 10.70 9.14 -6.53
N ALA A 556 10.40 8.76 -5.27
CA ALA A 556 10.44 9.65 -4.11
C ALA A 556 11.84 9.71 -3.45
N GLY A 557 12.79 8.92 -3.95
CA GLY A 557 14.11 8.74 -3.33
C GLY A 557 14.19 7.51 -2.43
N VAL A 558 15.12 7.54 -1.47
CA VAL A 558 15.39 6.42 -0.55
C VAL A 558 14.68 6.65 0.78
N SER A 559 13.81 5.72 1.16
CA SER A 559 13.09 5.76 2.44
C SER A 559 13.65 4.69 3.38
N THR A 560 14.80 4.97 4.00
CA THR A 560 15.44 4.03 4.93
C THR A 560 14.54 3.79 6.16
N PRO A 561 14.65 2.63 6.83
CA PRO A 561 13.96 2.40 8.10
C PRO A 561 14.17 3.50 9.15
N GLU A 562 15.38 4.04 9.25
CA GLU A 562 15.70 5.14 10.17
C GLU A 562 15.05 6.46 9.74
N ALA A 563 15.01 6.78 8.44
CA ALA A 563 14.37 7.99 7.93
C ALA A 563 12.85 7.96 8.16
N SER A 564 12.20 6.83 7.86
CA SER A 564 10.78 6.62 8.17
C SER A 564 10.52 6.76 9.68
N TYR A 565 11.40 6.21 10.52
CA TYR A 565 11.30 6.35 11.97
C TYR A 565 11.54 7.78 12.44
N ALA A 566 12.49 8.52 11.88
CA ALA A 566 12.86 9.85 12.35
C ALA A 566 11.90 10.95 11.88
N TYR A 567 11.08 10.69 10.85
CA TYR A 567 10.18 11.69 10.30
C TYR A 567 9.18 12.22 11.35
N GLU A 568 9.04 13.54 11.39
CA GLU A 568 8.17 14.28 12.28
C GLU A 568 7.08 15.00 11.45
N PRO A 569 5.83 14.51 11.45
CA PRO A 569 4.76 15.02 10.58
C PRO A 569 4.25 16.42 10.96
N SER A 570 4.49 16.90 12.20
CA SER A 570 4.06 18.24 12.61
C SER A 570 5.15 19.31 12.48
N ASP A 571 6.32 18.97 11.96
CA ASP A 571 7.41 19.93 11.81
C ASP A 571 7.02 21.07 10.86
N GLY A 572 7.32 22.31 11.27
CA GLY A 572 6.95 23.53 10.52
C GLY A 572 5.48 23.93 10.54
N LEU A 573 4.59 23.18 11.21
CA LEU A 573 3.17 23.56 11.35
C LEU A 573 2.97 24.67 12.39
N ASP A 574 1.93 25.49 12.18
CA ASP A 574 1.48 26.48 13.15
C ASP A 574 0.76 25.77 14.31
N GLU A 575 1.15 26.08 15.55
CA GLU A 575 0.55 25.50 16.77
C GLU A 575 -0.98 25.65 16.79
N SER A 576 -1.51 26.75 16.25
CA SER A 576 -2.95 27.02 16.20
C SER A 576 -3.72 26.12 15.21
N LYS A 577 -3.01 25.44 14.30
CA LYS A 577 -3.58 24.58 13.25
C LYS A 577 -3.19 23.10 13.37
N LEU A 578 -2.61 22.69 14.50
CA LEU A 578 -2.22 21.29 14.71
C LEU A 578 -3.42 20.33 14.69
N ASN A 579 -4.62 20.80 15.01
CA ASN A 579 -5.83 19.98 15.01
C ASN A 579 -6.28 19.54 13.61
N GLN A 580 -5.81 20.21 12.55
CA GLN A 580 -6.08 19.83 11.16
C GLN A 580 -5.21 18.64 10.72
N LEU A 581 -4.05 18.42 11.35
CA LEU A 581 -3.27 17.20 11.16
C LEU A 581 -3.92 16.05 11.95
N LYS A 582 -4.76 15.24 11.29
CA LYS A 582 -5.49 14.15 11.97
C LYS A 582 -4.62 12.94 12.28
N GLY A 583 -3.51 12.78 11.55
CA GLY A 583 -2.50 11.78 11.84
C GLY A 583 -1.61 11.41 10.67
N VAL A 584 -1.16 10.16 10.67
CA VAL A 584 -0.16 9.64 9.72
C VAL A 584 -0.64 8.37 9.06
N GLN A 585 -0.12 8.11 7.86
CA GLN A 585 -0.39 6.88 7.13
C GLN A 585 0.84 6.38 6.38
N ALA A 586 1.01 5.06 6.38
CA ALA A 586 1.94 4.37 5.48
C ALA A 586 1.23 3.98 4.19
N CYS A 587 1.84 4.16 3.02
CA CYS A 587 1.27 3.68 1.74
C CYS A 587 2.02 2.48 1.22
N ILE A 588 1.30 1.41 0.88
CA ILE A 588 1.85 0.20 0.28
C ILE A 588 1.31 0.08 -1.14
N TRP A 589 2.00 0.66 -2.11
CA TRP A 589 1.75 0.46 -3.54
C TRP A 589 2.39 -0.84 -4.01
N SER A 590 1.74 -1.53 -4.96
CA SER A 590 2.03 -2.95 -5.21
C SER A 590 2.75 -3.24 -6.53
N GLU A 591 3.22 -2.26 -7.32
CA GLU A 591 3.86 -2.49 -8.62
C GLU A 591 5.11 -3.37 -8.52
N HIS A 592 5.86 -3.25 -7.42
CA HIS A 592 7.06 -4.04 -7.15
C HIS A 592 6.85 -5.23 -6.21
N LEU A 593 5.65 -5.39 -5.63
CA LEU A 593 5.38 -6.37 -4.57
C LEU A 593 4.74 -7.65 -5.12
N THR A 594 5.47 -8.36 -5.98
CA THR A 594 4.97 -9.56 -6.69
C THR A 594 4.84 -10.81 -5.82
N ASP A 595 5.46 -10.82 -4.63
CA ASP A 595 5.38 -11.93 -3.67
C ASP A 595 5.52 -11.45 -2.22
N ASN A 596 5.38 -12.39 -1.26
CA ASN A 596 5.45 -12.09 0.17
C ASN A 596 6.87 -11.84 0.67
N ALA A 597 7.90 -12.33 0.00
CA ALA A 597 9.28 -12.05 0.38
C ALA A 597 9.63 -10.60 0.08
N LEU A 598 9.25 -10.10 -1.10
CA LEU A 598 9.36 -8.68 -1.45
C LEU A 598 8.47 -7.82 -0.57
N PHE A 599 7.21 -8.20 -0.35
CA PHE A 599 6.34 -7.49 0.58
C PHE A 599 6.97 -7.36 1.97
N ASN A 600 7.46 -8.48 2.55
CA ASN A 600 8.05 -8.45 3.87
C ASN A 600 9.36 -7.65 3.94
N HIS A 601 10.19 -7.72 2.89
CA HIS A 601 11.40 -6.89 2.78
C HIS A 601 11.05 -5.41 2.74
N MET A 602 10.01 -5.02 2.01
CA MET A 602 9.63 -3.63 1.77
C MET A 602 8.84 -3.00 2.92
N VAL A 603 7.89 -3.74 3.49
CA VAL A 603 6.97 -3.21 4.50
C VAL A 603 7.57 -3.22 5.91
N PHE A 604 8.33 -4.26 6.26
CA PHE A 604 8.84 -4.43 7.64
C PHE A 604 10.33 -4.09 7.76
N PRO A 605 10.74 -3.35 8.81
CA PRO A 605 9.94 -2.93 9.97
C PRO A 605 9.24 -1.56 9.80
N ARG A 606 9.32 -0.93 8.63
CA ARG A 606 8.92 0.48 8.40
C ARG A 606 7.47 0.78 8.76
N ILE A 607 6.53 -0.15 8.57
CA ILE A 607 5.13 0.04 8.98
C ILE A 607 5.00 0.33 10.49
N TYR A 608 5.80 -0.32 11.33
CA TYR A 608 5.84 -0.07 12.77
C TYR A 608 6.55 1.24 13.12
N ALA A 609 7.40 1.77 12.24
CA ALA A 609 7.96 3.11 12.40
C ALA A 609 6.88 4.19 12.21
N VAL A 610 5.96 3.98 11.25
CA VAL A 610 4.78 4.84 11.07
C VAL A 610 3.81 4.70 12.25
N ALA A 611 3.58 3.47 12.73
CA ALA A 611 2.81 3.25 13.95
C ALA A 611 3.40 4.01 15.16
N GLU A 612 4.73 3.99 15.31
CA GLU A 612 5.44 4.75 16.36
C GLU A 612 5.27 6.26 16.19
N SER A 613 5.32 6.82 14.98
CA SER A 613 5.01 8.24 14.76
C SER A 613 3.55 8.61 15.02
N GLY A 614 2.61 7.69 14.75
CA GLY A 614 1.18 7.86 14.99
C GLY A 614 0.81 7.87 16.48
N TRP A 615 1.65 7.23 17.31
CA TRP A 615 1.37 7.00 18.72
C TRP A 615 2.30 7.79 19.64
N THR A 616 3.61 7.65 19.50
CA THR A 616 4.63 8.11 20.44
C THR A 616 5.00 9.58 20.24
N SER A 617 5.08 10.35 21.32
CA SER A 617 5.57 11.74 21.24
C SER A 617 7.03 11.81 20.77
N PRO A 618 7.43 12.85 20.01
CA PRO A 618 8.73 12.87 19.33
C PRO A 618 9.93 12.77 20.27
N ASP A 619 9.85 13.40 21.44
CA ASP A 619 10.86 13.38 22.50
C ASP A 619 11.02 12.01 23.18
N ARG A 620 10.09 11.07 22.92
CA ARG A 620 10.08 9.71 23.47
C ARG A 620 10.51 8.65 22.46
N LYS A 621 10.75 9.04 21.21
CA LYS A 621 11.27 8.17 20.14
C LYS A 621 12.77 7.90 20.39
N ASN A 622 13.17 6.65 20.19
CA ASN A 622 14.55 6.18 20.28
C ASN A 622 14.78 5.12 19.19
N TRP A 623 15.58 5.48 18.18
CA TRP A 623 15.88 4.61 17.04
C TRP A 623 16.58 3.31 17.46
N GLN A 624 17.53 3.35 18.41
CA GLN A 624 18.25 2.17 18.86
C GLN A 624 17.30 1.17 19.54
N ARG A 625 16.35 1.66 20.33
CA ARG A 625 15.31 0.82 20.95
C ARG A 625 14.41 0.20 19.88
N PHE A 626 13.96 1.00 18.92
CA PHE A 626 13.12 0.52 17.83
C PHE A 626 13.83 -0.55 16.99
N ALA A 627 15.09 -0.31 16.62
CA ALA A 627 15.92 -1.26 15.88
C ALA A 627 16.08 -2.59 16.63
N ALA A 628 16.31 -2.56 17.96
CA ALA A 628 16.35 -3.77 18.79
C ALA A 628 15.02 -4.53 18.76
N ALA A 629 13.90 -3.83 18.97
CA ALA A 629 12.56 -4.42 18.95
C ALA A 629 12.17 -5.00 17.58
N SER A 630 12.68 -4.39 16.50
CA SER A 630 12.33 -4.77 15.13
C SER A 630 12.73 -6.19 14.73
N ALA A 631 13.71 -6.77 15.42
CA ALA A 631 14.18 -8.13 15.16
C ALA A 631 13.12 -9.21 15.43
N ILE A 632 12.11 -8.91 16.24
CA ILE A 632 11.06 -9.85 16.65
C ILE A 632 9.65 -9.39 16.26
N PHE A 633 9.53 -8.32 15.46
CA PHE A 633 8.23 -7.91 14.93
C PHE A 633 7.63 -8.99 14.03
N PRO A 634 6.30 -9.21 14.09
CA PRO A 634 5.65 -10.11 13.17
C PRO A 634 5.65 -9.50 11.76
N THR A 635 5.64 -10.37 10.75
CA THR A 635 5.54 -10.00 9.33
C THR A 635 4.36 -10.75 8.68
N LEU A 636 4.08 -10.45 7.41
CA LEU A 636 3.02 -11.10 6.63
C LEU A 636 3.25 -12.61 6.53
#